data_AF-A0A412ILW0-F1
#
_entry.id   AF-A0A412ILW0-F1
#
_cell.length_a   1.000
_cell.length_b   1.000
_cell.length_c   1.000
_cell.angle_alpha   90.00
_cell.angle_beta   90.00
_cell.angle_gamma   90.00
#
_symmetry.space_group_name_H-M   'P 1'
#
loop_
_entity.id
_entity.type
_entity.pdbx_description
1 polymer ?
#
loop_
_entity_poly.entity_id
_entity_poly.type
_entity_poly.pdbx_seq_one_letter_code
_entity_poly.pdbx_strand_id
1 'polypeptide(L)'
;MHNRKRICVISAQVDENTQNRFMLGFMKRAYELDYDVCVFSMFLKYQDSTYREVGDSNIYNLINFDLFDAVVLCQDTLQTPGLVEKLEKRLQSEFPDGVVLVVDKENKIYPSVIMDHYTPIVKLVDHLIDKHGYKNIYFLNGLKGHIHSKQRLAGYLDSMKAHGLNVTDDMIYYGTYWYDSGDYMVDELVKDMENLPEAIVCANDCMAIGVCTAFDKHGIRVPEDIAVVGYDSIEDGRNSPVPITSADIPAEDCGHYCVDYIDAKLNNRDVPEFHTNVELYIGGSCGCEGWEKETVRTRREKWETALSATGYYSCFNNMMDDLVAQTDTESFFNTVSEYIYQIRPFQEFHICMNDYWRNPEIMTGDEALRYGYTDQVYRIIKCGPEEQDSDTVVRYDDVFESSMLLPELYEDRDYPTSYIFTPLYFQDRSFGYTVINYGREPRVFEEVYRSWIKTVARDIESFARYAGAAVLFKKLEAEQIRDGLTGLYNYRGFMTRAIEMINQSERASQEILVIAFDLKNMHKINSKFGREEGDKFISYAAQAVNEILDKGEIAMRMGNDEFVIASITDKLDENRGECIVKELKTKLGEINTVKEDGIEIGIYYVCEKAAVSNSSDLKNLINDVVNKKNHIKEKNLANSRKKMELTNKDIERDEQVAMILDKNLLTYHFQPIVSARDGSIYAYEALMRVFAPVRLSPPELLESAERLERLYDVEKLTLFNVVEIVDANPEMFKGKKVFINSMPGHMLTQEDRKIFLAKVKYLKCAGIVIEFTEGDELSDAELDELKMFLRGNGMEIAIDDYGSGYSNVNNLLRYMPEYVKIDRMLLSGIDSDPHRQHFVNDIIEFTSDNGIMALAEGVETTKEMKTVIQLGADLIQGYYTAHPNAEVVQLISPQVVNEIVQYNEGVSDVTDRHVFVMEHTRSASLMKIENKGYTSIVVAQKAGGDNTVRIVGAHGYNSDISLRVKDGFTGTIVLQNASFSSDRNVPSIDCGENTDIHILLEGKNSCKGGGIKIPESSRVTFAGNGDMKVQVNSSTYYGIGNDVESKHGIIRFKQDGAISIDVNGVKGTAIGAGKGGQLRIEKGRYDICVNGENGVAVGSIDSLVDLKLLQCDMDIQFDAANGVAIGSVNEHADINIRNTSIALRGSGRRYVAVGTLDGDGSRVDICRAHIDMGLKGDSCIGIGSDHGKAETIIEDANTRITVLGEQCFAIGSRDGRGILSGVNADLSISVKNGINVDVAAAEDDISLINGRYMFMLNNRSIEHKVIEKY
;
A
#
# COMPACT_ATOMS: atom_id res chain seq x y z
N MET A 1 3.21 25.54 -46.84
CA MET A 1 3.26 24.07 -46.70
C MET A 1 4.35 23.51 -47.57
N HIS A 2 5.60 23.69 -47.12
CA HIS A 2 6.65 22.74 -47.49
C HIS A 2 6.23 21.40 -46.89
N ASN A 3 5.82 20.45 -47.74
CA ASN A 3 5.47 19.11 -47.28
C ASN A 3 6.77 18.35 -46.99
N ARG A 4 7.40 18.69 -45.86
CA ARG A 4 8.65 18.10 -45.40
C ARG A 4 8.40 16.64 -45.03
N LYS A 5 9.26 15.73 -45.51
CA LYS A 5 9.12 14.31 -45.14
C LYS A 5 9.42 14.11 -43.67
N ARG A 6 8.73 13.15 -43.05
CA ARG A 6 8.86 12.84 -41.62
C ARG A 6 9.27 11.40 -41.40
N ILE A 7 10.25 11.18 -40.53
CA ILE A 7 10.69 9.85 -40.13
C ILE A 7 10.34 9.59 -38.67
N CYS A 8 9.64 8.50 -38.40
CA CYS A 8 9.38 8.01 -37.05
C CYS A 8 10.54 7.11 -36.59
N VAL A 9 11.10 7.37 -35.41
CA VAL A 9 12.11 6.52 -34.77
C VAL A 9 11.53 5.97 -33.47
N ILE A 10 11.47 4.64 -33.37
CA ILE A 10 10.98 3.91 -32.20
C ILE A 10 12.21 3.30 -31.50
N SER A 11 12.54 3.82 -30.32
CA SER A 11 13.73 3.44 -29.57
C SER A 11 13.48 3.50 -28.06
N ALA A 12 14.42 3.00 -27.25
CA ALA A 12 14.38 3.13 -25.80
C ALA A 12 15.71 3.67 -25.27
N GLN A 13 15.61 4.52 -24.25
CA GLN A 13 16.76 5.07 -23.54
C GLN A 13 17.74 5.75 -24.50
N VAL A 14 17.22 6.68 -25.33
CA VAL A 14 18.00 7.40 -26.36
C VAL A 14 19.13 8.26 -25.76
N ASP A 15 19.07 8.54 -24.45
CA ASP A 15 20.11 9.23 -23.68
C ASP A 15 21.35 8.36 -23.43
N GLU A 16 21.27 7.03 -23.58
CA GLU A 16 22.41 6.12 -23.46
C GLU A 16 23.43 6.35 -24.59
N ASN A 17 24.72 6.40 -24.26
CA ASN A 17 25.80 6.86 -25.16
C ASN A 17 25.74 6.29 -26.59
N THR A 18 25.61 4.97 -26.78
CA THR A 18 25.55 4.35 -28.11
C THR A 18 24.32 4.80 -28.90
N GLN A 19 23.15 4.83 -28.26
CA GLN A 19 21.92 5.28 -28.90
C GLN A 19 21.92 6.78 -29.14
N ASN A 20 22.49 7.57 -28.23
CA ASN A 20 22.67 9.00 -28.41
C ASN A 20 23.52 9.27 -29.67
N ARG A 21 24.69 8.62 -29.81
CA ARG A 21 25.54 8.74 -31.01
C ARG A 21 24.83 8.31 -32.29
N PHE A 22 24.08 7.22 -32.26
CA PHE A 22 23.23 6.81 -33.38
C PHE A 22 22.23 7.91 -33.76
N MET A 23 21.50 8.43 -32.77
CA MET A 23 20.51 9.49 -32.97
C MET A 23 21.14 10.79 -33.47
N LEU A 24 22.34 11.15 -33.01
CA LEU A 24 23.09 12.31 -33.50
C LEU A 24 23.38 12.20 -34.99
N GLY A 25 23.96 11.08 -35.44
CA GLY A 25 24.24 10.84 -36.86
C GLY A 25 22.98 10.76 -37.70
N PHE A 26 21.94 10.11 -37.16
CA PHE A 26 20.64 10.01 -37.79
C PHE A 26 19.99 11.39 -38.01
N MET A 27 19.88 12.21 -36.96
CA MET A 27 19.26 13.54 -37.03
C MET A 27 20.08 14.47 -37.92
N LYS A 28 21.41 14.47 -37.80
CA LYS A 28 22.30 15.29 -38.63
C LYS A 28 22.09 15.00 -40.11
N ARG A 29 22.03 13.71 -40.50
CA ARG A 29 21.77 13.33 -41.88
C ARG A 29 20.35 13.66 -42.35
N ALA A 30 19.36 13.44 -41.50
CA ALA A 30 17.97 13.80 -41.81
C ALA A 30 17.85 15.32 -42.05
N TYR A 31 18.52 16.14 -41.25
CA TYR A 31 18.51 17.59 -41.41
C TYR A 31 19.21 18.05 -42.69
N GLU A 32 20.31 17.42 -43.09
CA GLU A 32 20.97 17.69 -44.39
C GLU A 32 20.06 17.43 -45.59
N LEU A 33 19.13 16.48 -45.47
CA LEU A 33 18.16 16.11 -46.49
C LEU A 33 16.81 16.83 -46.34
N ASP A 34 16.72 17.79 -45.40
CA ASP A 34 15.51 18.54 -45.05
C ASP A 34 14.35 17.61 -44.63
N TYR A 35 14.59 16.65 -43.73
CA TYR A 35 13.59 15.75 -43.13
C TYR A 35 13.39 16.05 -41.65
N ASP A 36 12.13 16.03 -41.18
CA ASP A 36 11.80 16.10 -39.75
C ASP A 36 11.84 14.70 -39.13
N VAL A 37 12.24 14.61 -37.87
CA VAL A 37 12.32 13.33 -37.14
C VAL A 37 11.41 13.36 -35.92
N CYS A 38 10.59 12.32 -35.72
CA CYS A 38 9.82 12.14 -34.49
C CYS A 38 10.31 10.89 -33.78
N VAL A 39 10.87 11.07 -32.59
CA VAL A 39 11.44 9.99 -31.77
C VAL A 39 10.45 9.64 -30.68
N PHE A 40 10.01 8.39 -30.62
CA PHE A 40 9.20 7.87 -29.51
C PHE A 40 10.12 7.03 -28.65
N SER A 41 10.36 7.49 -27.41
CA SER A 41 11.30 6.85 -26.50
C SER A 41 10.67 6.54 -25.16
N MET A 42 10.76 5.27 -24.74
CA MET A 42 10.65 4.91 -23.33
C MET A 42 11.96 5.23 -22.59
N PHE A 43 11.92 5.34 -21.27
CA PHE A 43 13.07 5.78 -20.48
C PHE A 43 14.08 4.67 -20.16
N LEU A 44 13.62 3.43 -20.01
CA LEU A 44 14.48 2.30 -19.67
C LEU A 44 14.21 1.10 -20.58
N LYS A 45 15.29 0.45 -21.03
CA LYS A 45 15.22 -0.81 -21.78
C LYS A 45 14.61 -1.95 -20.95
N TYR A 46 14.90 -1.95 -19.64
CA TYR A 46 14.45 -2.95 -18.67
C TYR A 46 13.76 -2.27 -17.48
N GLN A 47 12.67 -2.87 -17.02
CA GLN A 47 11.91 -2.39 -15.87
C GLN A 47 11.80 -3.49 -14.81
N ASP A 48 11.80 -3.10 -13.54
CA ASP A 48 11.78 -4.06 -12.43
C ASP A 48 10.39 -4.65 -12.15
N SER A 49 9.34 -4.11 -12.78
CA SER A 49 7.96 -4.58 -12.61
C SER A 49 7.16 -4.52 -13.91
N THR A 50 6.24 -5.45 -14.08
CA THR A 50 5.32 -5.51 -15.23
C THR A 50 4.42 -4.27 -15.32
N TYR A 51 4.07 -3.65 -14.19
CA TYR A 51 3.30 -2.41 -14.19
C TYR A 51 4.10 -1.26 -14.82
N ARG A 52 5.37 -1.09 -14.43
CA ARG A 52 6.24 -0.06 -15.01
C ARG A 52 6.54 -0.31 -16.48
N GLU A 53 6.66 -1.58 -16.90
CA GLU A 53 6.78 -1.95 -18.31
C GLU A 53 5.59 -1.42 -19.12
N VAL A 54 4.36 -1.58 -18.60
CA VAL A 54 3.14 -1.07 -19.25
C VAL A 54 3.17 0.45 -19.37
N GLY A 55 3.48 1.16 -18.29
CA GLY A 55 3.51 2.63 -18.31
C GLY A 55 4.60 3.23 -19.19
N ASP A 56 5.82 2.69 -19.15
CA ASP A 56 6.97 3.19 -19.93
C ASP A 56 6.80 2.90 -21.43
N SER A 57 6.32 1.70 -21.79
CA SER A 57 6.09 1.32 -23.18
C SER A 57 4.82 1.95 -23.77
N ASN A 58 3.99 2.62 -22.97
CA ASN A 58 2.73 3.18 -23.44
C ASN A 58 2.91 4.25 -24.53
N ILE A 59 4.08 4.92 -24.55
CA ILE A 59 4.41 5.95 -25.54
C ILE A 59 4.26 5.47 -26.99
N TYR A 60 4.48 4.18 -27.25
CA TYR A 60 4.36 3.64 -28.60
C TYR A 60 2.90 3.49 -29.06
N ASN A 61 1.94 3.46 -28.13
CA ASN A 61 0.52 3.46 -28.45
C ASN A 61 0.04 4.83 -28.95
N LEU A 62 0.81 5.91 -28.73
CA LEU A 62 0.52 7.24 -29.25
C LEU A 62 0.75 7.35 -30.77
N ILE A 63 1.63 6.52 -31.32
CA ILE A 63 2.13 6.68 -32.70
C ILE A 63 0.98 6.56 -33.69
N ASN A 64 0.79 7.62 -34.47
CA ASN A 64 -0.06 7.64 -35.66
C ASN A 64 0.82 7.48 -36.91
N PHE A 65 0.87 6.28 -37.49
CA PHE A 65 1.77 5.96 -38.60
C PHE A 65 1.45 6.72 -39.90
N ASP A 66 0.21 7.20 -40.09
CA ASP A 66 -0.20 7.97 -41.27
C ASP A 66 0.54 9.32 -41.41
N LEU A 67 1.19 9.78 -40.34
CA LEU A 67 1.92 11.05 -40.31
C LEU A 67 3.38 10.94 -40.79
N PHE A 68 3.85 9.74 -41.11
CA PHE A 68 5.26 9.46 -41.39
C PHE A 68 5.46 8.84 -42.78
N ASP A 69 6.59 9.17 -43.40
CA ASP A 69 7.02 8.56 -44.67
C ASP A 69 7.84 7.29 -44.44
N ALA A 70 8.53 7.19 -43.30
CA ALA A 70 9.34 6.04 -42.92
C ALA A 70 9.34 5.80 -41.42
N VAL A 71 9.58 4.54 -41.02
CA VAL A 71 9.71 4.12 -39.62
C VAL A 71 11.02 3.38 -39.40
N VAL A 72 11.74 3.74 -38.34
CA VAL A 72 12.95 3.06 -37.86
C VAL A 72 12.64 2.40 -36.53
N LEU A 73 12.92 1.10 -36.43
CA LEU A 73 12.71 0.30 -35.23
C LEU A 73 14.06 -0.14 -34.64
N CYS A 74 14.50 0.49 -33.56
CA CYS A 74 15.72 0.15 -32.84
C CYS A 74 15.49 -1.07 -31.92
N GLN A 75 15.23 -2.24 -32.52
CA GLN A 75 14.68 -3.42 -31.85
C GLN A 75 15.53 -3.97 -30.70
N ASP A 76 16.86 -3.76 -30.71
CA ASP A 76 17.73 -4.15 -29.58
C ASP A 76 17.51 -3.31 -28.32
N THR A 77 16.97 -2.09 -28.46
CA THR A 77 16.65 -1.25 -27.30
C THR A 77 15.31 -1.64 -26.65
N LEU A 78 14.43 -2.31 -27.41
CA LEU A 78 13.07 -2.65 -27.02
C LEU A 78 12.98 -4.04 -26.38
N GLN A 79 13.45 -4.15 -25.13
CA GLN A 79 13.59 -5.44 -24.43
C GLN A 79 12.34 -5.86 -23.62
N THR A 80 11.28 -5.05 -23.61
CA THR A 80 10.00 -5.39 -22.98
C THR A 80 9.35 -6.62 -23.64
N PRO A 81 9.03 -7.69 -22.89
CA PRO A 81 8.45 -8.91 -23.45
C PRO A 81 7.16 -8.66 -24.24
N GLY A 82 7.08 -9.17 -25.48
CA GLY A 82 5.87 -9.06 -26.31
C GLY A 82 5.63 -7.70 -26.96
N LEU A 83 6.46 -6.68 -26.66
CA LEU A 83 6.29 -5.33 -27.19
C LEU A 83 6.62 -5.27 -28.69
N VAL A 84 7.76 -5.84 -29.08
CA VAL A 84 8.20 -5.83 -30.48
C VAL A 84 7.19 -6.53 -31.38
N GLU A 85 6.66 -7.68 -30.96
CA GLU A 85 5.67 -8.42 -31.73
C GLU A 85 4.36 -7.63 -31.91
N LYS A 86 4.00 -6.79 -30.94
CA LYS A 86 2.84 -5.88 -31.07
C LYS A 86 3.14 -4.75 -32.06
N LEU A 87 4.33 -4.14 -32.00
CA LEU A 87 4.73 -3.07 -32.90
C LEU A 87 4.84 -3.56 -34.35
N GLU A 88 5.44 -4.73 -34.58
CA GLU A 88 5.52 -5.33 -35.91
C GLU A 88 4.13 -5.58 -36.50
N LYS A 89 3.19 -6.09 -35.70
CA LYS A 89 1.78 -6.28 -36.12
C LYS A 89 1.11 -4.96 -36.48
N ARG A 90 1.30 -3.91 -35.67
CA ARG A 90 0.76 -2.58 -35.96
C ARG A 90 1.35 -2.00 -37.24
N LEU A 91 2.65 -2.11 -37.45
CA LEU A 91 3.31 -1.67 -38.68
C LEU A 91 2.76 -2.40 -39.91
N GLN A 92 2.53 -3.71 -39.83
CA GLN A 92 1.95 -4.47 -40.93
C GLN A 92 0.50 -4.08 -41.24
N SER A 93 -0.28 -3.66 -40.24
CA SER A 93 -1.69 -3.29 -40.44
C SER A 93 -1.90 -1.82 -40.78
N GLU A 94 -1.17 -0.93 -40.12
CA GLU A 94 -1.32 0.53 -40.18
C GLU A 94 -0.35 1.16 -41.18
N PHE A 95 0.79 0.51 -41.51
CA PHE A 95 1.82 1.06 -42.40
C PHE A 95 2.35 0.03 -43.44
N PRO A 96 1.47 -0.69 -44.17
CA PRO A 96 1.86 -1.85 -44.98
C PRO A 96 2.79 -1.53 -46.16
N ASP A 97 2.66 -0.34 -46.77
CA ASP A 97 3.41 0.07 -47.97
C ASP A 97 4.56 1.05 -47.65
N GLY A 98 4.77 1.35 -46.38
CA GLY A 98 5.74 2.35 -45.95
C GLY A 98 7.17 1.80 -45.79
N VAL A 99 8.16 2.70 -45.77
CA VAL A 99 9.57 2.29 -45.62
C VAL A 99 9.87 2.00 -44.16
N VAL A 100 10.06 0.72 -43.81
CA VAL A 100 10.42 0.30 -42.46
C VAL A 100 11.84 -0.26 -42.44
N LEU A 101 12.66 0.19 -41.48
CA LEU A 101 14.02 -0.27 -41.27
C LEU A 101 14.23 -0.70 -39.82
N VAL A 102 14.83 -1.87 -39.61
CA VAL A 102 15.18 -2.38 -38.27
C VAL A 102 16.66 -2.16 -38.01
N VAL A 103 17.02 -1.73 -36.80
CA VAL A 103 18.41 -1.48 -36.41
C VAL A 103 18.83 -2.44 -35.29
N ASP A 104 20.06 -2.96 -35.42
CA ASP A 104 20.78 -3.81 -34.47
C ASP A 104 20.16 -5.18 -34.13
N LYS A 105 19.15 -5.60 -34.90
CA LYS A 105 18.58 -6.95 -34.80
C LYS A 105 18.19 -7.50 -36.15
N GLU A 106 18.50 -8.77 -36.39
CA GLU A 106 17.98 -9.48 -37.56
C GLU A 106 16.46 -9.56 -37.50
N ASN A 107 15.80 -9.13 -38.58
CA ASN A 107 14.36 -9.16 -38.70
C ASN A 107 13.93 -9.97 -39.93
N LYS A 108 12.87 -10.76 -39.78
CA LYS A 108 12.37 -11.63 -40.86
C LYS A 108 11.40 -10.92 -41.80
N ILE A 109 10.87 -9.78 -41.38
CA ILE A 109 9.79 -9.03 -42.04
C ILE A 109 10.38 -7.83 -42.77
N TYR A 110 11.23 -7.07 -42.09
CA TYR A 110 11.79 -5.81 -42.57
C TYR A 110 13.31 -5.90 -42.77
N PRO A 111 13.91 -5.08 -43.65
CA PRO A 111 15.36 -5.00 -43.80
C PRO A 111 16.01 -4.53 -42.49
N SER A 112 17.12 -5.18 -42.12
CA SER A 112 17.88 -4.85 -40.92
C SER A 112 19.26 -4.27 -41.25
N VAL A 113 19.64 -3.19 -40.56
CA VAL A 113 21.02 -2.69 -40.49
C VAL A 113 21.60 -3.10 -39.16
N ILE A 114 22.80 -3.69 -39.18
CA ILE A 114 23.51 -4.10 -37.97
C ILE A 114 24.78 -3.26 -37.91
N MET A 115 25.02 -2.61 -36.78
CA MET A 115 26.27 -1.87 -36.57
C MET A 115 27.49 -2.79 -36.68
N ASP A 116 28.57 -2.26 -37.26
CA ASP A 116 29.84 -2.98 -37.40
C ASP A 116 30.62 -2.96 -36.09
N HIS A 117 30.59 -4.08 -35.37
CA HIS A 117 31.40 -4.29 -34.18
C HIS A 117 32.64 -5.15 -34.42
N TYR A 118 32.85 -5.62 -35.66
CA TYR A 118 33.98 -6.46 -36.04
C TYR A 118 35.22 -5.62 -36.32
N THR A 119 35.11 -4.64 -37.23
CA THR A 119 36.24 -3.81 -37.69
C THR A 119 36.96 -3.05 -36.58
N PRO A 120 36.28 -2.45 -35.57
CA PRO A 120 36.99 -1.74 -34.51
C PRO A 120 37.80 -2.64 -33.59
N ILE A 121 37.34 -3.88 -33.32
CA ILE A 121 38.14 -4.85 -32.56
C ILE A 121 39.38 -5.27 -33.35
N VAL A 122 39.24 -5.55 -34.65
CA VAL A 122 40.40 -5.87 -35.51
C VAL A 122 41.44 -4.76 -35.43
N LYS A 123 41.04 -3.49 -35.59
CA LYS A 123 41.96 -2.34 -35.50
C LYS A 123 42.63 -2.20 -34.13
N LEU A 124 41.92 -2.48 -33.03
CA LEU A 124 42.49 -2.43 -31.68
C LEU A 124 43.53 -3.53 -31.45
N VAL A 125 43.23 -4.75 -31.87
CA VAL A 125 44.15 -5.90 -31.73
C VAL A 125 45.35 -5.72 -32.65
N ASP A 126 45.15 -5.32 -33.90
CA ASP A 126 46.22 -4.99 -34.86
C ASP A 126 47.10 -3.87 -34.30
N HIS A 127 46.53 -2.84 -33.67
CA HIS A 127 47.30 -1.78 -33.01
C HIS A 127 48.22 -2.32 -31.91
N LEU A 128 47.71 -3.21 -31.04
CA LEU A 128 48.50 -3.84 -29.98
C LEU A 128 49.64 -4.70 -30.53
N ILE A 129 49.40 -5.42 -31.63
CA ILE A 129 50.40 -6.30 -32.25
C ILE A 129 51.43 -5.50 -33.07
N ASP A 130 50.97 -4.66 -34.01
CA ASP A 130 51.83 -3.99 -34.98
C ASP A 130 52.64 -2.84 -34.36
N LYS A 131 52.02 -2.06 -33.47
CA LYS A 131 52.69 -0.90 -32.87
C LYS A 131 53.56 -1.29 -31.68
N HIS A 132 53.03 -2.16 -30.81
CA HIS A 132 53.68 -2.46 -29.53
C HIS A 132 54.36 -3.84 -29.50
N GLY A 133 54.06 -4.72 -30.46
CA GLY A 133 54.69 -6.03 -30.56
C GLY A 133 54.14 -7.07 -29.59
N TYR A 134 52.99 -6.82 -28.96
CA TYR A 134 52.37 -7.73 -27.99
C TYR A 134 51.91 -9.03 -28.65
N LYS A 135 52.10 -10.16 -27.96
CA LYS A 135 51.82 -11.52 -28.44
C LYS A 135 50.91 -12.30 -27.49
N ASN A 136 50.93 -12.00 -26.19
CA ASN A 136 50.06 -12.60 -25.19
C ASN A 136 48.92 -11.63 -24.83
N ILE A 137 47.85 -11.66 -25.63
CA ILE A 137 46.71 -10.73 -25.53
C ILE A 137 45.47 -11.51 -25.07
N TYR A 138 44.82 -11.06 -24.00
CA TYR A 138 43.58 -11.68 -23.49
C TYR A 138 42.37 -10.86 -23.92
N PHE A 139 41.21 -11.50 -24.03
CA PHE A 139 39.98 -10.85 -24.47
C PHE A 139 38.86 -10.98 -23.42
N LEU A 140 38.45 -9.85 -22.86
CA LEU A 140 37.27 -9.76 -21.98
C LEU A 140 36.05 -9.41 -22.82
N ASN A 141 35.32 -10.43 -23.26
CA ASN A 141 34.12 -10.25 -24.09
C ASN A 141 32.89 -9.85 -23.27
N GLY A 142 31.83 -9.39 -23.93
CA GLY A 142 30.53 -9.11 -23.29
C GLY A 142 29.68 -10.36 -23.06
N LEU A 143 28.35 -10.19 -22.99
CA LEU A 143 27.40 -11.29 -22.73
C LEU A 143 27.56 -12.46 -23.71
N LYS A 144 27.74 -13.68 -23.19
CA LYS A 144 27.96 -14.88 -24.00
C LYS A 144 26.74 -15.17 -24.89
N GLY A 145 26.94 -15.21 -26.20
CA GLY A 145 25.91 -15.52 -27.19
C GLY A 145 25.20 -14.32 -27.82
N HIS A 146 25.44 -13.10 -27.30
CA HIS A 146 24.93 -11.85 -27.91
C HIS A 146 25.53 -11.61 -29.30
N ILE A 147 24.79 -10.96 -30.21
CA ILE A 147 25.23 -10.76 -31.61
C ILE A 147 26.48 -9.88 -31.69
N HIS A 148 26.54 -8.79 -30.92
CA HIS A 148 27.74 -7.95 -30.83
C HIS A 148 28.93 -8.69 -30.23
N SER A 149 28.74 -9.49 -29.16
CA SER A 149 29.81 -10.32 -28.57
C SER A 149 30.37 -11.33 -29.56
N LYS A 150 29.54 -11.87 -30.46
CA LYS A 150 29.97 -12.80 -31.52
C LYS A 150 30.82 -12.10 -32.57
N GLN A 151 30.40 -10.92 -33.03
CA GLN A 151 31.19 -10.13 -33.98
C GLN A 151 32.53 -9.68 -33.40
N ARG A 152 32.54 -9.19 -32.15
CA ARG A 152 33.76 -8.77 -31.44
C ARG A 152 34.72 -9.94 -31.23
N LEU A 153 34.20 -11.10 -30.81
CA LEU A 153 35.01 -12.31 -30.67
C LEU A 153 35.61 -12.78 -32.01
N ALA A 154 34.84 -12.72 -33.09
CA ALA A 154 35.34 -13.04 -34.43
C ALA A 154 36.48 -12.09 -34.84
N GLY A 155 36.33 -10.79 -34.61
CA GLY A 155 37.37 -9.79 -34.91
C GLY A 155 38.67 -10.05 -34.15
N TYR A 156 38.56 -10.38 -32.86
CA TYR A 156 39.73 -10.75 -32.04
C TYR A 156 40.42 -12.02 -32.56
N LEU A 157 39.66 -13.10 -32.80
CA LEU A 157 40.21 -14.38 -33.27
C LEU A 157 40.87 -14.25 -34.66
N ASP A 158 40.24 -13.53 -35.58
CA ASP A 158 40.74 -13.38 -36.94
C ASP A 158 41.99 -12.49 -37.00
N SER A 159 42.07 -11.42 -36.20
CA SER A 159 43.29 -10.60 -36.07
C SER A 159 44.46 -11.39 -35.46
N MET A 160 44.24 -12.12 -34.37
CA MET A 160 45.28 -12.98 -33.76
C MET A 160 45.81 -14.03 -34.76
N LYS A 161 44.90 -14.67 -35.49
CA LYS A 161 45.25 -15.66 -36.52
C LYS A 161 46.00 -15.05 -37.70
N ALA A 162 45.61 -13.87 -38.17
CA ALA A 162 46.28 -13.18 -39.27
C ALA A 162 47.75 -12.86 -38.94
N HIS A 163 48.05 -12.59 -37.66
CA HIS A 163 49.39 -12.34 -37.15
C HIS A 163 50.15 -13.61 -36.71
N GLY A 164 49.57 -14.79 -36.91
CA GLY A 164 50.20 -16.08 -36.58
C GLY A 164 50.26 -16.38 -35.07
N LEU A 165 49.42 -15.73 -34.26
CA LEU A 165 49.28 -15.97 -32.83
C LEU A 165 48.18 -17.01 -32.56
N ASN A 166 48.41 -17.89 -31.58
CA ASN A 166 47.45 -18.93 -31.22
C ASN A 166 46.62 -18.49 -30.01
N VAL A 167 45.30 -18.65 -30.07
CA VAL A 167 44.37 -18.31 -29.00
C VAL A 167 43.84 -19.60 -28.38
N THR A 168 43.89 -19.70 -27.06
CA THR A 168 43.31 -20.81 -26.29
C THR A 168 42.05 -20.36 -25.54
N ASP A 169 41.18 -21.30 -25.16
CA ASP A 169 39.89 -20.97 -24.53
C ASP A 169 40.03 -20.22 -23.19
N ASP A 170 41.15 -20.41 -22.49
CA ASP A 170 41.50 -19.72 -21.23
C ASP A 170 41.89 -18.24 -21.43
N MET A 171 42.10 -17.79 -22.67
CA MET A 171 42.36 -16.37 -22.97
C MET A 171 41.09 -15.54 -23.17
N ILE A 172 39.90 -16.17 -23.12
CA ILE A 172 38.60 -15.52 -23.42
C ILE A 172 37.71 -15.54 -22.18
N TYR A 173 37.44 -14.35 -21.64
CA TYR A 173 36.55 -14.12 -20.51
C TYR A 173 35.22 -13.51 -21.00
N TYR A 174 34.18 -13.61 -20.17
CA TYR A 174 32.86 -13.07 -20.48
C TYR A 174 32.35 -12.21 -19.32
N GLY A 175 31.93 -11.00 -19.64
CA GLY A 175 31.39 -10.00 -18.72
C GLY A 175 29.94 -9.60 -19.03
N THR A 176 29.45 -8.60 -18.29
CA THR A 176 28.09 -8.06 -18.35
C THR A 176 28.03 -6.66 -18.97
N TYR A 177 29.12 -6.20 -19.62
CA TYR A 177 29.28 -4.84 -20.16
C TYR A 177 29.40 -3.71 -19.12
N TRP A 178 29.60 -4.05 -17.85
CA TRP A 178 29.61 -3.10 -16.75
C TRP A 178 30.95 -3.08 -15.99
N TYR A 179 31.16 -2.07 -15.15
CA TYR A 179 32.45 -1.82 -14.48
C TYR A 179 32.94 -2.96 -13.57
N ASP A 180 32.04 -3.84 -13.10
CA ASP A 180 32.39 -5.02 -12.27
C ASP A 180 32.80 -6.25 -13.11
N SER A 181 32.65 -6.21 -14.43
CA SER A 181 32.90 -7.36 -15.31
C SER A 181 34.36 -7.82 -15.34
N GLY A 182 35.30 -6.95 -14.95
CA GLY A 182 36.73 -7.24 -14.90
C GLY A 182 37.18 -7.93 -13.62
N ASP A 183 36.40 -7.87 -12.53
CA ASP A 183 36.84 -8.28 -11.19
C ASP A 183 37.25 -9.75 -11.15
N TYR A 184 36.38 -10.65 -11.65
CA TYR A 184 36.67 -12.08 -11.68
C TYR A 184 37.89 -12.43 -12.56
N MET A 185 38.05 -11.77 -13.72
CA MET A 185 39.18 -11.99 -14.61
C MET A 185 40.49 -11.59 -13.94
N VAL A 186 40.51 -10.42 -13.30
CA VAL A 186 41.69 -9.89 -12.61
C VAL A 186 42.02 -10.73 -11.38
N ASP A 187 41.01 -11.15 -10.60
CA ASP A 187 41.19 -12.06 -9.46
C ASP A 187 41.84 -13.41 -9.86
N GLU A 188 41.51 -13.94 -11.04
CA GLU A 188 42.15 -15.15 -11.57
C GLU A 188 43.58 -14.88 -12.06
N LEU A 189 43.82 -13.78 -12.76
CA LEU A 189 45.15 -13.42 -13.29
C LEU A 189 46.17 -13.13 -12.17
N VAL A 190 45.74 -12.47 -11.09
CA VAL A 190 46.60 -12.11 -9.95
C VAL A 190 47.04 -13.34 -9.15
N LYS A 191 46.41 -14.51 -9.32
CA LYS A 191 46.89 -15.77 -8.71
C LYS A 191 48.22 -16.24 -9.30
N ASP A 192 48.58 -15.79 -10.51
CA ASP A 192 49.83 -16.09 -11.19
C ASP A 192 50.53 -14.81 -11.69
N MET A 193 51.01 -14.00 -10.74
CA MET A 193 51.71 -12.75 -11.02
C MET A 193 52.97 -12.89 -11.89
N GLU A 194 53.55 -14.09 -12.01
CA GLU A 194 54.74 -14.32 -12.84
C GLU A 194 54.39 -14.43 -14.34
N ASN A 195 53.12 -14.71 -14.70
CA ASN A 195 52.67 -14.95 -16.08
C ASN A 195 51.48 -14.07 -16.49
N LEU A 196 51.48 -12.78 -16.12
CA LEU A 196 50.45 -11.83 -16.58
C LEU A 196 50.46 -11.67 -18.12
N PRO A 197 49.29 -11.43 -18.74
CA PRO A 197 49.22 -11.09 -20.15
C PRO A 197 49.88 -9.73 -20.44
N GLU A 198 50.34 -9.56 -21.68
CA GLU A 198 50.95 -8.30 -22.13
C GLU A 198 49.88 -7.24 -22.39
N ALA A 199 48.68 -7.66 -22.82
CA ALA A 199 47.55 -6.77 -23.02
C ALA A 199 46.19 -7.44 -22.78
N ILE A 200 45.19 -6.65 -22.39
CA ILE A 200 43.78 -7.05 -22.34
C ILE A 200 42.96 -6.16 -23.28
N VAL A 201 42.19 -6.80 -24.15
CA VAL A 201 41.20 -6.15 -24.99
C VAL A 201 39.83 -6.35 -24.34
N CYS A 202 39.22 -5.27 -23.88
CA CYS A 202 37.89 -5.29 -23.28
C CYS A 202 36.82 -4.99 -24.34
N ALA A 203 35.70 -5.70 -24.28
CA ALA A 203 34.62 -5.50 -25.22
C ALA A 203 33.87 -4.16 -25.05
N ASN A 204 34.09 -3.40 -23.97
CA ASN A 204 33.77 -1.97 -23.92
C ASN A 204 34.65 -1.20 -22.91
N ASP A 205 34.54 0.12 -22.90
CA ASP A 205 35.31 1.02 -22.03
C ASP A 205 34.92 0.91 -20.56
N CYS A 206 33.65 0.66 -20.22
CA CYS A 206 33.25 0.44 -18.81
C CYS A 206 33.97 -0.77 -18.21
N MET A 207 34.05 -1.87 -18.97
CA MET A 207 34.80 -3.06 -18.58
C MET A 207 36.31 -2.80 -18.57
N ALA A 208 36.84 -1.99 -19.49
CA ALA A 208 38.24 -1.56 -19.47
C ALA A 208 38.58 -0.76 -18.19
N ILE A 209 37.73 0.20 -17.82
CA ILE A 209 37.84 0.96 -16.58
C ILE A 209 37.76 0.02 -15.37
N GLY A 210 36.83 -0.95 -15.40
CA GLY A 210 36.71 -1.99 -14.38
C GLY A 210 37.98 -2.80 -14.19
N VAL A 211 38.55 -3.31 -15.29
CA VAL A 211 39.82 -4.05 -15.29
C VAL A 211 40.96 -3.18 -14.77
N CYS A 212 41.10 -1.94 -15.23
CA CYS A 212 42.11 -0.99 -14.72
C CYS A 212 41.95 -0.74 -13.22
N THR A 213 40.71 -0.56 -12.75
CA THR A 213 40.40 -0.33 -11.33
C THR A 213 40.75 -1.56 -10.49
N ALA A 214 40.46 -2.76 -10.99
CA ALA A 214 40.82 -4.00 -10.31
C ALA A 214 42.34 -4.22 -10.27
N PHE A 215 43.08 -3.91 -11.34
CA PHE A 215 44.54 -3.97 -11.34
C PHE A 215 45.18 -2.97 -10.39
N ASP A 216 44.67 -1.74 -10.33
CA ASP A 216 45.15 -0.70 -9.41
C ASP A 216 45.03 -1.15 -7.94
N LYS A 217 43.92 -1.82 -7.58
CA LYS A 217 43.74 -2.44 -6.25
C LYS A 217 44.79 -3.50 -5.91
N HIS A 218 45.35 -4.18 -6.92
CA HIS A 218 46.41 -5.18 -6.77
C HIS A 218 47.82 -4.61 -7.01
N GLY A 219 47.95 -3.29 -7.22
CA GLY A 219 49.23 -2.62 -7.44
C GLY A 219 49.85 -2.88 -8.81
N ILE A 220 49.07 -3.33 -9.79
CA ILE A 220 49.48 -3.52 -11.18
C ILE A 220 49.17 -2.25 -11.96
N ARG A 221 50.17 -1.67 -12.64
CA ARG A 221 50.03 -0.38 -13.33
C ARG A 221 49.65 -0.56 -14.78
N VAL A 222 48.72 0.28 -15.25
CA VAL A 222 48.32 0.40 -16.65
C VAL A 222 48.82 1.75 -17.17
N PRO A 223 49.66 1.81 -18.22
CA PRO A 223 50.05 0.72 -19.12
C PRO A 223 51.36 -0.01 -18.77
N GLU A 224 52.11 0.38 -17.71
CA GLU A 224 53.51 -0.04 -17.53
C GLU A 224 53.70 -1.54 -17.29
N ASP A 225 52.79 -2.18 -16.56
CA ASP A 225 52.86 -3.60 -16.23
C ASP A 225 51.93 -4.42 -17.15
N ILE A 226 50.82 -3.85 -17.60
CA ILE A 226 49.89 -4.45 -18.57
C ILE A 226 49.14 -3.37 -19.37
N ALA A 227 49.01 -3.58 -20.69
CA ALA A 227 48.20 -2.70 -21.52
C ALA A 227 46.71 -3.07 -21.43
N VAL A 228 45.82 -2.09 -21.36
CA VAL A 228 44.36 -2.31 -21.39
C VAL A 228 43.75 -1.42 -22.45
N VAL A 229 43.00 -2.00 -23.37
CA VAL A 229 42.25 -1.24 -24.38
C VAL A 229 40.76 -1.51 -24.25
N GLY A 230 39.98 -0.46 -24.47
CA GLY A 230 38.54 -0.51 -24.45
C GLY A 230 37.93 -0.44 -25.85
N TYR A 231 36.61 -0.31 -25.87
CA TYR A 231 35.77 -0.24 -27.06
C TYR A 231 34.56 0.65 -26.69
N ASP A 232 34.05 1.50 -27.59
CA ASP A 232 32.98 2.52 -27.38
C ASP A 232 33.47 3.98 -27.18
N SER A 233 34.74 4.20 -26.85
CA SER A 233 35.32 5.55 -26.66
C SER A 233 34.45 6.50 -25.83
N ILE A 234 33.90 6.01 -24.72
CA ILE A 234 32.98 6.74 -23.83
C ILE A 234 33.72 7.89 -23.13
N GLU A 235 33.00 8.93 -22.73
CA GLU A 235 33.61 10.11 -22.09
C GLU A 235 34.37 9.75 -20.81
N ASP A 236 33.83 8.84 -19.98
CA ASP A 236 34.52 8.32 -18.80
C ASP A 236 35.87 7.70 -19.15
N GLY A 237 35.93 6.90 -20.22
CA GLY A 237 37.15 6.26 -20.71
C GLY A 237 38.20 7.29 -21.13
N ARG A 238 37.78 8.36 -21.80
CA ARG A 238 38.64 9.48 -22.23
C ARG A 238 39.11 10.35 -21.06
N ASN A 239 38.28 10.50 -20.03
CA ASN A 239 38.57 11.31 -18.85
C ASN A 239 39.27 10.53 -17.73
N SER A 240 39.59 9.25 -17.95
CA SER A 240 40.32 8.40 -17.00
C SER A 240 41.71 8.94 -16.61
N PRO A 241 42.26 8.52 -15.45
CA PRO A 241 43.61 8.93 -15.00
C PRO A 241 44.68 8.73 -16.07
N VAL A 242 44.62 7.58 -16.74
CA VAL A 242 45.27 7.35 -18.03
C VAL A 242 44.14 7.10 -19.04
N PRO A 243 43.94 7.98 -20.05
CA PRO A 243 42.86 7.82 -21.02
C PRO A 243 42.89 6.45 -21.69
N ILE A 244 41.74 5.77 -21.71
CA ILE A 244 41.61 4.45 -22.32
C ILE A 244 41.79 4.57 -23.83
N THR A 245 42.73 3.82 -24.40
CA THR A 245 42.82 3.63 -25.84
C THR A 245 41.63 2.79 -26.27
N SER A 246 40.82 3.33 -27.16
CA SER A 246 39.53 2.76 -27.50
C SER A 246 39.22 2.98 -28.97
N ALA A 247 38.37 2.14 -29.53
CA ALA A 247 37.82 2.36 -30.86
C ALA A 247 36.40 2.93 -30.74
N ASP A 248 36.07 3.89 -31.59
CA ASP A 248 34.72 4.41 -31.63
C ASP A 248 33.76 3.35 -32.23
N ILE A 249 32.53 3.30 -31.72
CA ILE A 249 31.47 2.57 -32.42
C ILE A 249 31.08 3.44 -33.61
N PRO A 250 30.98 2.91 -34.85
CA PRO A 250 30.47 3.66 -35.99
C PRO A 250 28.94 3.84 -35.89
N ALA A 251 28.43 4.25 -34.72
CA ALA A 251 27.03 4.46 -34.42
C ALA A 251 26.51 5.71 -35.15
N GLU A 252 27.31 6.79 -35.19
CA GLU A 252 27.00 7.98 -35.97
C GLU A 252 26.92 7.64 -37.47
N ASP A 253 27.91 6.91 -38.00
CA ASP A 253 27.93 6.43 -39.40
C ASP A 253 26.73 5.53 -39.72
N CYS A 254 26.36 4.64 -38.79
CA CYS A 254 25.17 3.79 -38.91
C CYS A 254 23.88 4.63 -38.97
N GLY A 255 23.76 5.64 -38.11
CA GLY A 255 22.66 6.60 -38.13
C GLY A 255 22.56 7.34 -39.47
N HIS A 256 23.69 7.84 -39.97
CA HIS A 256 23.81 8.46 -41.29
C HIS A 256 23.33 7.51 -42.40
N TYR A 257 23.84 6.28 -42.42
CA TYR A 257 23.48 5.27 -43.41
C TYR A 257 21.99 4.89 -43.37
N CYS A 258 21.40 4.78 -42.17
CA CYS A 258 19.98 4.48 -42.04
C CYS A 258 19.11 5.53 -42.74
N VAL A 259 19.46 6.81 -42.63
CA VAL A 259 18.76 7.88 -43.34
C VAL A 259 19.03 7.81 -44.85
N ASP A 260 20.26 7.56 -45.28
CA ASP A 260 20.57 7.38 -46.71
C ASP A 260 19.82 6.21 -47.34
N TYR A 261 19.67 5.11 -46.60
CA TYR A 261 18.85 3.96 -46.99
C TYR A 261 17.39 4.38 -47.17
N ILE A 262 16.83 5.07 -46.18
CA ILE A 262 15.44 5.55 -46.20
C ILE A 262 15.24 6.51 -47.36
N ASP A 263 16.13 7.47 -47.55
CA ASP A 263 16.10 8.45 -48.63
C ASP A 263 16.19 7.79 -50.02
N ALA A 264 17.04 6.76 -50.17
CA ALA A 264 17.09 5.97 -51.39
C ALA A 264 15.76 5.26 -51.66
N LYS A 265 15.16 4.62 -50.64
CA LYS A 265 13.87 3.93 -50.78
C LYS A 265 12.70 4.88 -51.06
N LEU A 266 12.59 5.98 -50.32
CA LEU A 266 11.53 6.98 -50.51
C LEU A 266 11.58 7.64 -51.89
N ASN A 267 12.75 7.73 -52.50
CA ASN A 267 12.94 8.34 -53.81
C ASN A 267 13.21 7.32 -54.94
N ASN A 268 13.01 6.02 -54.69
CA ASN A 268 13.25 4.93 -55.66
C ASN A 268 14.64 4.95 -56.31
N ARG A 269 15.69 5.21 -55.52
CA ARG A 269 17.11 5.14 -55.92
C ARG A 269 17.76 3.84 -55.41
N ASP A 270 18.91 3.50 -55.98
CA ASP A 270 19.74 2.40 -55.49
C ASP A 270 20.25 2.70 -54.08
N VAL A 271 20.21 1.68 -53.23
CA VAL A 271 20.67 1.76 -51.84
C VAL A 271 22.20 1.86 -51.84
N PRO A 272 22.81 2.84 -51.15
CA PRO A 272 24.26 2.93 -51.07
C PRO A 272 24.87 1.74 -50.32
N GLU A 273 26.15 1.44 -50.56
CA GLU A 273 26.86 0.47 -49.73
C GLU A 273 27.14 1.05 -48.34
N PHE A 274 26.96 0.26 -47.29
CA PHE A 274 27.31 0.67 -45.93
C PHE A 274 28.83 0.59 -45.73
N HIS A 275 29.48 1.74 -45.60
CA HIS A 275 30.91 1.85 -45.30
C HIS A 275 31.07 2.51 -43.92
N THR A 276 31.88 1.93 -43.04
CA THR A 276 32.14 2.45 -41.69
C THR A 276 33.56 3.03 -41.61
N ASN A 277 33.70 4.26 -41.10
CA ASN A 277 35.01 4.84 -40.85
C ASN A 277 35.35 4.70 -39.36
N VAL A 278 36.06 3.63 -39.03
CA VAL A 278 36.47 3.38 -37.64
C VAL A 278 37.79 4.10 -37.35
N GLU A 279 37.76 5.15 -36.56
CA GLU A 279 38.96 5.79 -36.01
C GLU A 279 39.27 5.26 -34.59
N LEU A 280 40.56 5.07 -34.30
CA LEU A 280 41.02 4.71 -32.95
C LEU A 280 41.28 6.00 -32.18
N TYR A 281 40.64 6.13 -31.02
CA TYR A 281 41.06 7.10 -30.03
C TYR A 281 42.32 6.56 -29.32
N ILE A 282 43.47 7.18 -29.60
CA ILE A 282 44.75 6.80 -29.01
C ILE A 282 44.91 7.48 -27.66
N GLY A 283 44.54 6.76 -26.60
CA GLY A 283 44.79 7.14 -25.22
C GLY A 283 46.19 6.74 -24.73
N GLY A 284 46.38 6.77 -23.41
CA GLY A 284 47.62 6.34 -22.77
C GLY A 284 47.62 4.87 -22.33
N SER A 285 46.46 4.24 -22.18
CA SER A 285 46.33 2.90 -21.56
C SER A 285 46.93 1.74 -22.36
N CYS A 286 47.30 1.97 -23.62
CA CYS A 286 48.02 1.02 -24.46
C CYS A 286 49.55 1.27 -24.51
N GLY A 287 50.07 2.30 -23.84
CA GLY A 287 51.50 2.66 -23.84
C GLY A 287 51.93 3.63 -24.95
N CYS A 288 51.00 4.22 -25.70
CA CYS A 288 51.33 5.26 -26.69
C CYS A 288 51.74 6.58 -26.03
N GLU A 289 52.66 7.32 -26.64
CA GLU A 289 52.99 8.71 -26.27
C GLU A 289 52.24 9.73 -27.17
N GLY A 290 52.06 10.97 -26.69
CA GLY A 290 51.53 12.09 -27.49
C GLY A 290 50.04 12.40 -27.33
N TRP A 291 49.28 11.55 -26.62
CA TRP A 291 47.87 11.75 -26.24
C TRP A 291 47.67 12.97 -25.31
N GLU A 292 48.72 13.47 -24.69
CA GLU A 292 48.68 14.66 -23.82
C GLU A 292 48.33 15.97 -24.54
N LYS A 293 48.47 16.01 -25.88
CA LYS A 293 48.24 17.20 -26.71
C LYS A 293 46.81 17.33 -27.22
N GLU A 294 46.01 16.26 -27.18
CA GLU A 294 44.59 16.31 -27.54
C GLU A 294 43.76 16.68 -26.32
N THR A 295 42.93 17.70 -26.50
CA THR A 295 42.24 18.46 -25.46
C THR A 295 41.22 17.61 -24.68
N VAL A 296 41.55 17.27 -23.43
CA VAL A 296 40.57 16.93 -22.40
C VAL A 296 40.58 18.07 -21.38
N ARG A 297 39.47 18.81 -21.26
CA ARG A 297 39.38 19.99 -20.35
C ARG A 297 39.36 19.59 -18.86
N THR A 298 39.12 18.32 -18.52
CA THR A 298 39.01 17.82 -17.14
C THR A 298 39.54 16.39 -17.07
N ARG A 299 40.70 16.16 -16.45
CA ARG A 299 41.22 14.81 -16.19
C ARG A 299 40.81 14.37 -14.80
N ARG A 300 40.44 13.10 -14.64
CA ARG A 300 40.11 12.53 -13.33
C ARG A 300 41.36 12.00 -12.65
N GLU A 301 41.40 12.13 -11.33
CA GLU A 301 42.50 11.60 -10.52
C GLU A 301 42.32 10.14 -10.11
N LYS A 302 41.07 9.69 -10.07
CA LYS A 302 40.65 8.31 -9.81
C LYS A 302 39.73 7.86 -10.95
N TRP A 303 39.52 6.56 -11.10
CA TRP A 303 38.75 5.98 -12.20
C TRP A 303 37.21 6.17 -12.09
N GLU A 304 36.67 6.78 -11.02
CA GLU A 304 35.22 6.98 -10.73
C GLU A 304 34.72 8.43 -11.03
N THR A 305 33.40 8.69 -11.11
CA THR A 305 32.81 10.00 -11.53
C THR A 305 31.93 10.68 -10.47
N ALA A 306 32.07 12.00 -10.31
CA ALA A 306 31.20 12.87 -9.51
C ALA A 306 30.84 14.15 -10.30
N LEU A 307 29.58 14.33 -10.69
CA LEU A 307 29.07 15.57 -11.32
C LEU A 307 28.02 16.20 -10.38
N SER A 308 28.51 16.97 -9.41
CA SER A 308 27.68 17.69 -8.43
C SER A 308 28.15 19.13 -8.32
N ALA A 309 27.31 20.07 -8.75
CA ALA A 309 27.29 21.43 -8.22
C ALA A 309 25.99 22.19 -8.54
N THR A 310 25.35 21.95 -9.69
CA THR A 310 24.15 22.73 -10.10
C THR A 310 23.05 21.95 -10.83
N GLY A 311 23.23 20.65 -11.08
CA GLY A 311 22.24 19.82 -11.78
C GLY A 311 21.03 19.43 -10.91
N TYR A 312 20.06 18.72 -11.50
CA TYR A 312 18.93 18.11 -10.79
C TYR A 312 19.33 17.34 -9.51
N TYR A 313 20.54 16.76 -9.50
CA TYR A 313 21.15 16.06 -8.37
C TYR A 313 21.84 16.98 -7.33
N SER A 314 21.67 18.29 -7.44
CA SER A 314 22.17 19.27 -6.46
C SER A 314 21.39 19.15 -5.15
N CYS A 315 22.11 19.18 -4.02
CA CYS A 315 21.50 19.24 -2.69
C CYS A 315 20.77 20.57 -2.39
N PHE A 316 20.82 21.53 -3.32
CA PHE A 316 20.06 22.78 -3.28
C PHE A 316 18.78 22.74 -4.15
N ASN A 317 18.45 21.59 -4.75
CA ASN A 317 17.22 21.42 -5.53
C ASN A 317 16.03 21.11 -4.61
N ASN A 318 15.12 22.07 -4.44
CA ASN A 318 13.92 21.93 -3.61
C ASN A 318 12.66 21.55 -4.41
N MET A 319 12.80 21.15 -5.68
CA MET A 319 11.66 20.89 -6.57
C MET A 319 10.62 19.92 -5.97
N MET A 320 11.07 18.82 -5.37
CA MET A 320 10.14 17.86 -4.75
C MET A 320 9.41 18.45 -3.55
N ASP A 321 10.12 19.17 -2.68
CA ASP A 321 9.55 19.78 -1.49
C ASP A 321 8.48 20.81 -1.87
N ASP A 322 8.78 21.63 -2.88
CA ASP A 322 7.88 22.67 -3.37
C ASP A 322 6.68 22.08 -4.11
N LEU A 323 6.84 20.99 -4.88
CA LEU A 323 5.73 20.30 -5.54
C LEU A 323 4.78 19.61 -4.56
N VAL A 324 5.31 18.94 -3.53
CA VAL A 324 4.52 18.28 -2.48
C VAL A 324 3.76 19.30 -1.63
N ALA A 325 4.29 20.51 -1.47
CA ALA A 325 3.63 21.58 -0.72
C ALA A 325 2.39 22.17 -1.43
N GLN A 326 2.20 21.91 -2.74
CA GLN A 326 1.08 22.50 -3.49
C GLN A 326 -0.25 21.82 -3.15
N THR A 327 -1.31 22.63 -3.08
CA THR A 327 -2.66 22.17 -2.67
C THR A 327 -3.72 22.30 -3.76
N ASP A 328 -3.38 22.96 -4.88
CA ASP A 328 -4.22 23.11 -6.05
C ASP A 328 -3.42 22.80 -7.33
N THR A 329 -4.14 22.36 -8.37
CA THR A 329 -3.51 21.87 -9.59
C THR A 329 -2.86 22.99 -10.40
N GLU A 330 -3.35 24.23 -10.29
CA GLU A 330 -2.75 25.35 -11.01
C GLU A 330 -1.38 25.68 -10.43
N SER A 331 -1.30 25.85 -9.11
CA SER A 331 -0.05 26.07 -8.38
C SER A 331 0.94 24.92 -8.61
N PHE A 332 0.47 23.67 -8.64
CA PHE A 332 1.32 22.52 -8.96
C PHE A 332 2.03 22.67 -10.32
N PHE A 333 1.29 22.89 -11.41
CA PHE A 333 1.90 23.04 -12.73
C PHE A 333 2.69 24.35 -12.89
N ASN A 334 2.35 25.40 -12.15
CA ASN A 334 3.15 26.62 -12.07
C ASN A 334 4.51 26.33 -11.43
N THR A 335 4.56 25.61 -10.31
CA THR A 335 5.81 25.17 -9.68
C THR A 335 6.61 24.26 -10.62
N VAL A 336 5.97 23.30 -11.31
CA VAL A 336 6.66 22.50 -12.34
C VAL A 336 7.31 23.43 -13.37
N SER A 337 6.60 24.48 -13.80
CA SER A 337 7.11 25.43 -14.81
C SER A 337 8.32 26.24 -14.32
N GLU A 338 8.37 26.58 -13.03
CA GLU A 338 9.49 27.31 -12.41
C GLU A 338 10.78 26.49 -12.40
N TYR A 339 10.69 25.15 -12.42
CA TYR A 339 11.84 24.24 -12.38
C TYR A 339 12.31 23.74 -13.75
N ILE A 340 11.66 24.16 -14.85
CA ILE A 340 12.02 23.74 -16.21
C ILE A 340 13.44 24.18 -16.60
N TYR A 341 13.99 25.24 -16.01
CA TYR A 341 15.36 25.70 -16.29
C TYR A 341 16.41 24.60 -16.03
N GLN A 342 16.11 23.60 -15.19
CA GLN A 342 17.03 22.50 -14.86
C GLN A 342 17.27 21.52 -16.02
N ILE A 343 16.36 21.48 -17.00
CA ILE A 343 16.45 20.59 -18.17
C ILE A 343 16.83 21.34 -19.45
N ARG A 344 17.19 22.63 -19.33
CA ARG A 344 17.75 23.43 -20.43
C ARG A 344 19.14 22.92 -20.82
N PRO A 345 19.59 23.15 -22.07
CA PRO A 345 18.92 23.91 -23.12
C PRO A 345 17.83 23.10 -23.86
N PHE A 346 16.84 23.77 -24.45
CA PHE A 346 15.91 23.22 -25.44
C PHE A 346 15.24 24.40 -26.18
N GLN A 347 14.72 24.14 -27.38
CA GLN A 347 13.99 25.12 -28.20
C GLN A 347 12.51 25.15 -27.82
N GLU A 348 11.86 23.99 -27.71
CA GLU A 348 10.47 23.85 -27.25
C GLU A 348 10.34 22.67 -26.28
N PHE A 349 9.51 22.85 -25.25
CA PHE A 349 9.15 21.80 -24.30
C PHE A 349 7.65 21.83 -23.99
N HIS A 350 7.03 20.65 -23.97
CA HIS A 350 5.60 20.49 -23.80
C HIS A 350 5.25 19.39 -22.79
N ILE A 351 4.24 19.63 -21.95
CA ILE A 351 3.57 18.59 -21.14
C ILE A 351 2.13 18.45 -21.61
N CYS A 352 1.78 17.28 -22.13
CA CYS A 352 0.45 16.94 -22.63
C CYS A 352 -0.20 15.89 -21.73
N MET A 353 -1.38 16.17 -21.21
CA MET A 353 -2.11 15.34 -20.24
C MET A 353 -3.38 14.75 -20.86
N ASN A 354 -3.75 13.54 -20.44
CA ASN A 354 -5.04 12.94 -20.79
C ASN A 354 -6.22 13.73 -20.19
N ASP A 355 -7.41 13.63 -20.77
CA ASP A 355 -8.57 14.48 -20.43
C ASP A 355 -9.05 14.42 -18.95
N TYR A 356 -8.77 13.32 -18.26
CA TYR A 356 -9.10 13.11 -16.86
C TYR A 356 -8.08 13.70 -15.87
N TRP A 357 -7.12 14.51 -16.32
CA TRP A 357 -6.09 15.11 -15.45
C TRP A 357 -6.64 16.01 -14.32
N ARG A 358 -7.88 16.51 -14.46
CA ARG A 358 -8.60 17.26 -13.42
C ARG A 358 -9.40 16.38 -12.47
N ASN A 359 -9.37 15.05 -12.65
CA ASN A 359 -10.12 14.10 -11.84
C ASN A 359 -9.15 13.16 -11.08
N PRO A 360 -8.73 13.55 -9.86
CA PRO A 360 -7.80 12.77 -9.05
C PRO A 360 -8.30 11.35 -8.72
N GLU A 361 -9.63 11.15 -8.65
CA GLU A 361 -10.23 9.83 -8.39
C GLU A 361 -9.98 8.88 -9.57
N ILE A 362 -10.16 9.36 -10.81
CA ILE A 362 -9.85 8.57 -12.02
C ILE A 362 -8.34 8.35 -12.14
N MET A 363 -7.53 9.40 -11.91
CA MET A 363 -6.06 9.31 -12.05
C MET A 363 -5.41 8.26 -11.14
N THR A 364 -6.00 8.01 -9.96
CA THR A 364 -5.41 7.11 -8.94
C THR A 364 -6.15 5.77 -8.81
N GLY A 365 -7.43 5.72 -9.22
CA GLY A 365 -8.32 4.58 -9.09
C GLY A 365 -8.23 3.56 -10.23
N ASP A 366 -9.18 2.63 -10.22
CA ASP A 366 -9.21 1.51 -11.19
C ASP A 366 -9.54 1.96 -12.62
N GLU A 367 -10.20 3.12 -12.78
CA GLU A 367 -10.57 3.70 -14.07
C GLU A 367 -9.39 4.42 -14.76
N ALA A 368 -8.21 4.50 -14.14
CA ALA A 368 -7.04 5.11 -14.74
C ALA A 368 -6.65 4.42 -16.06
N LEU A 369 -6.33 5.22 -17.09
CA LEU A 369 -5.91 4.71 -18.38
C LEU A 369 -4.54 4.02 -18.25
N ARG A 370 -4.47 2.76 -18.70
CA ARG A 370 -3.24 1.94 -18.66
C ARG A 370 -2.65 1.66 -20.04
N TYR A 371 -3.48 1.76 -21.07
CA TYR A 371 -3.10 1.48 -22.44
C TYR A 371 -3.67 2.56 -23.35
N GLY A 372 -2.79 3.19 -24.13
CA GLY A 372 -3.13 4.28 -25.03
C GLY A 372 -3.24 5.64 -24.34
N TYR A 373 -3.85 6.57 -25.07
CA TYR A 373 -4.08 7.97 -24.69
C TYR A 373 -5.53 8.33 -25.01
N THR A 374 -6.06 9.38 -24.40
CA THR A 374 -7.44 9.83 -24.66
C THR A 374 -7.53 10.47 -26.05
N ASP A 375 -8.72 10.47 -26.66
CA ASP A 375 -8.93 11.08 -27.98
C ASP A 375 -8.57 12.57 -27.99
N GLN A 376 -8.78 13.25 -26.86
CA GLN A 376 -8.42 14.65 -26.63
C GLN A 376 -7.34 14.73 -25.55
N VAL A 377 -6.30 15.52 -25.79
CA VAL A 377 -5.20 15.75 -24.85
C VAL A 377 -5.05 17.24 -24.56
N TYR A 378 -4.73 17.56 -23.31
CA TYR A 378 -4.57 18.92 -22.80
C TYR A 378 -3.08 19.26 -22.71
N ARG A 379 -2.62 20.28 -23.44
CA ARG A 379 -1.24 20.78 -23.28
C ARG A 379 -1.18 21.80 -22.16
N ILE A 380 -0.77 21.33 -21.00
CA ILE A 380 -0.72 22.15 -19.79
C ILE A 380 0.46 23.11 -19.80
N ILE A 381 1.62 22.66 -20.27
CA ILE A 381 2.82 23.47 -20.33
C ILE A 381 3.29 23.56 -21.78
N LYS A 382 3.56 24.78 -22.25
CA LYS A 382 4.36 25.09 -23.43
C LYS A 382 5.45 26.09 -23.03
N CYS A 383 6.71 25.75 -23.29
CA CYS A 383 7.86 26.58 -22.97
C CYS A 383 8.75 26.75 -24.22
N GLY A 384 9.01 28.00 -24.61
CA GLY A 384 9.91 28.37 -25.71
C GLY A 384 11.38 28.53 -25.28
N PRO A 385 12.26 29.14 -26.10
CA PRO A 385 13.69 29.32 -25.81
C PRO A 385 13.98 30.36 -24.69
N GLU A 386 15.11 30.19 -23.99
CA GLU A 386 15.50 30.96 -22.78
C GLU A 386 15.63 32.48 -23.00
N GLU A 387 15.99 32.93 -24.20
CA GLU A 387 16.12 34.36 -24.53
C GLU A 387 14.76 35.10 -24.63
N GLN A 388 13.65 34.35 -24.54
CA GLN A 388 12.27 34.86 -24.55
C GLN A 388 11.57 34.50 -23.23
N ASP A 389 12.14 34.91 -22.09
CA ASP A 389 11.67 34.72 -20.70
C ASP A 389 10.15 34.94 -20.43
N SER A 390 9.38 35.43 -21.41
CA SER A 390 7.92 35.55 -21.38
C SER A 390 7.12 34.35 -21.89
N ASP A 391 7.76 33.32 -22.46
CA ASP A 391 7.07 32.30 -23.28
C ASP A 391 6.83 30.96 -22.56
N THR A 392 7.16 30.83 -21.27
CA THR A 392 6.64 29.74 -20.44
C THR A 392 5.18 30.04 -20.12
N VAL A 393 4.26 29.45 -20.91
CA VAL A 393 2.83 29.64 -20.72
C VAL A 393 2.21 28.35 -20.21
N VAL A 394 1.79 28.37 -18.95
CA VAL A 394 0.90 27.34 -18.41
C VAL A 394 -0.52 27.66 -18.91
N ARG A 395 -1.12 26.73 -19.65
CA ARG A 395 -2.47 26.89 -20.23
C ARG A 395 -3.31 25.67 -19.90
N TYR A 396 -4.38 25.87 -19.15
CA TYR A 396 -5.22 24.75 -18.71
C TYR A 396 -6.34 24.39 -19.71
N ASP A 397 -6.54 25.20 -20.75
CA ASP A 397 -7.64 25.06 -21.73
C ASP A 397 -7.13 24.82 -23.17
N ASP A 398 -5.84 24.53 -23.34
CA ASP A 398 -5.24 24.21 -24.65
C ASP A 398 -5.41 22.72 -24.96
N VAL A 399 -6.32 22.39 -25.88
CA VAL A 399 -6.76 21.01 -26.17
C VAL A 399 -6.67 20.71 -27.66
N PHE A 400 -6.21 19.51 -28.01
CA PHE A 400 -6.17 19.01 -29.38
C PHE A 400 -6.35 17.48 -29.45
N GLU A 401 -6.61 16.95 -30.65
CA GLU A 401 -6.74 15.51 -30.89
C GLU A 401 -5.40 14.79 -30.75
N SER A 402 -5.35 13.71 -29.97
CA SER A 402 -4.11 12.93 -29.76
C SER A 402 -3.55 12.34 -31.06
N SER A 403 -4.41 12.09 -32.06
CA SER A 403 -4.04 11.66 -33.42
C SER A 403 -3.11 12.66 -34.14
N MET A 404 -3.12 13.94 -33.75
CA MET A 404 -2.23 14.97 -34.28
C MET A 404 -0.82 14.91 -33.69
N LEU A 405 -0.61 14.18 -32.59
CA LEU A 405 0.60 14.11 -31.76
C LEU A 405 1.01 15.44 -31.11
N LEU A 406 1.17 16.49 -31.90
CA LEU A 406 1.51 17.84 -31.47
C LEU A 406 1.14 18.85 -32.58
N PRO A 407 0.43 19.96 -32.28
CA PRO A 407 0.06 20.97 -33.28
C PRO A 407 1.25 21.57 -34.04
N GLU A 408 2.39 21.77 -33.36
CA GLU A 408 3.62 22.32 -33.91
C GLU A 408 4.15 21.49 -35.09
N LEU A 409 3.82 20.20 -35.20
CA LEU A 409 4.22 19.40 -36.36
C LEU A 409 3.67 19.98 -37.68
N TYR A 410 2.52 20.66 -37.65
CA TYR A 410 1.84 21.22 -38.83
C TYR A 410 2.22 22.67 -39.12
N GLU A 411 3.06 23.29 -38.30
CA GLU A 411 3.54 24.65 -38.53
C GLU A 411 4.58 24.68 -39.67
N ASP A 412 4.47 25.70 -40.54
CA ASP A 412 5.44 25.90 -41.62
C ASP A 412 6.78 26.40 -41.03
N ARG A 413 7.82 25.56 -41.12
CA ARG A 413 9.20 25.88 -40.70
C ARG A 413 10.17 25.93 -41.89
N ASP A 414 11.14 26.85 -41.84
CA ASP A 414 12.23 26.97 -42.82
C ASP A 414 13.44 26.07 -42.53
N TYR A 415 13.40 25.27 -41.45
CA TYR A 415 14.44 24.31 -41.09
C TYR A 415 13.84 22.96 -40.62
N PRO A 416 14.58 21.86 -40.80
CA PRO A 416 14.22 20.55 -40.26
C PRO A 416 14.54 20.45 -38.77
N THR A 417 13.76 19.66 -38.04
CA THR A 417 13.94 19.51 -36.59
C THR A 417 13.49 18.13 -36.08
N SER A 418 13.77 17.84 -34.81
CA SER A 418 13.41 16.58 -34.17
C SER A 418 12.50 16.79 -32.96
N TYR A 419 11.37 16.09 -32.90
CA TYR A 419 10.46 16.07 -31.77
C TYR A 419 10.60 14.75 -31.02
N ILE A 420 10.94 14.81 -29.73
CA ILE A 420 11.18 13.62 -28.92
C ILE A 420 10.03 13.46 -27.92
N PHE A 421 9.24 12.41 -28.10
CA PHE A 421 8.07 12.05 -27.32
C PHE A 421 8.47 11.03 -26.23
N THR A 422 8.15 11.35 -24.97
CA THR A 422 8.40 10.47 -23.82
C THR A 422 7.15 10.29 -22.96
N PRO A 423 6.93 9.13 -22.33
CA PRO A 423 5.74 8.86 -21.54
C PRO A 423 5.74 9.66 -20.22
N LEU A 424 4.55 10.08 -19.77
CA LEU A 424 4.33 10.64 -18.43
C LEU A 424 3.38 9.71 -17.68
N TYR A 425 3.91 8.98 -16.69
CA TYR A 425 3.21 7.84 -16.10
C TYR A 425 3.67 7.54 -14.68
N PHE A 426 2.83 6.82 -13.92
CA PHE A 426 3.20 6.21 -12.64
C PHE A 426 2.77 4.74 -12.61
N GLN A 427 3.74 3.83 -12.46
CA GLN A 427 3.53 2.38 -12.59
C GLN A 427 2.90 2.04 -13.95
N ASP A 428 1.67 1.53 -13.98
CA ASP A 428 0.91 1.20 -15.18
C ASP A 428 -0.04 2.33 -15.63
N ARG A 429 -0.22 3.38 -14.81
CA ARG A 429 -1.17 4.47 -15.09
C ARG A 429 -0.51 5.55 -15.93
N SER A 430 -1.10 5.85 -17.08
CA SER A 430 -0.70 6.95 -17.95
C SER A 430 -1.31 8.26 -17.48
N PHE A 431 -0.51 9.31 -17.35
CA PHE A 431 -1.01 10.68 -17.18
C PHE A 431 -1.02 11.44 -18.50
N GLY A 432 -0.12 11.08 -19.41
CA GLY A 432 0.01 11.68 -20.72
C GLY A 432 1.42 11.47 -21.28
N TYR A 433 1.94 12.46 -21.98
CA TYR A 433 3.27 12.42 -22.57
C TYR A 433 3.91 13.81 -22.60
N THR A 434 5.22 13.85 -22.72
CA THR A 434 5.97 15.09 -22.88
C THR A 434 6.70 15.11 -24.22
N VAL A 435 6.95 16.30 -24.74
CA VAL A 435 7.67 16.50 -25.99
C VAL A 435 8.76 17.53 -25.80
N ILE A 436 9.99 17.20 -26.21
CA ILE A 436 11.12 18.11 -26.20
C ILE A 436 11.72 18.24 -27.61
N ASN A 437 12.15 19.46 -27.95
CA ASN A 437 12.71 19.84 -29.23
C ASN A 437 13.94 20.73 -29.05
N TYR A 438 14.99 20.54 -29.85
CA TYR A 438 16.26 21.28 -29.80
C TYR A 438 16.49 22.20 -31.03
N GLY A 439 15.43 22.48 -31.81
CA GLY A 439 15.50 23.33 -32.98
C GLY A 439 16.41 22.75 -34.07
N ARG A 440 17.41 23.52 -34.50
CA ARG A 440 18.37 23.12 -35.55
C ARG A 440 19.49 22.21 -35.05
N GLU A 441 19.62 22.06 -33.73
CA GLU A 441 20.67 21.23 -33.15
C GLU A 441 20.25 19.75 -33.20
N PRO A 442 20.98 18.87 -33.90
CA PRO A 442 20.73 17.44 -33.85
C PRO A 442 21.19 16.94 -32.48
N ARG A 443 20.25 16.69 -31.57
CA ARG A 443 20.50 16.31 -30.17
C ARG A 443 19.28 15.60 -29.56
N VAL A 444 19.54 14.72 -28.60
CA VAL A 444 18.54 14.12 -27.71
C VAL A 444 18.69 14.61 -26.27
N PHE A 445 17.69 14.32 -25.44
CA PHE A 445 17.73 14.67 -24.03
C PHE A 445 18.80 13.87 -23.26
N GLU A 446 19.21 14.41 -22.11
CA GLU A 446 20.18 13.79 -21.20
C GLU A 446 19.50 13.13 -20.00
N GLU A 447 20.27 12.40 -19.19
CA GLU A 447 19.77 11.73 -17.98
C GLU A 447 19.03 12.68 -17.03
N VAL A 448 19.47 13.94 -16.95
CA VAL A 448 18.83 14.98 -16.11
C VAL A 448 17.35 15.15 -16.46
N TYR A 449 17.02 15.17 -17.76
CA TYR A 449 15.62 15.26 -18.23
C TYR A 449 14.80 14.06 -17.78
N ARG A 450 15.33 12.84 -17.96
CA ARG A 450 14.66 11.60 -17.55
C ARG A 450 14.33 11.62 -16.05
N SER A 451 15.31 11.99 -15.22
CA SER A 451 15.13 12.05 -13.76
C SER A 451 14.13 13.14 -13.35
N TRP A 452 14.15 14.29 -14.04
CA TRP A 452 13.20 15.37 -13.83
C TRP A 452 11.76 14.96 -14.17
N ILE A 453 11.53 14.35 -15.34
CA ILE A 453 10.19 13.89 -15.76
C ILE A 453 9.64 12.81 -14.82
N LYS A 454 10.47 11.86 -14.38
CA LYS A 454 10.06 10.85 -13.40
C LYS A 454 9.62 11.46 -12.07
N THR A 455 10.21 12.58 -11.68
CA THR A 455 9.82 13.29 -10.46
C THR A 455 8.52 14.04 -10.63
N VAL A 456 8.34 14.77 -11.74
CA VAL A 456 7.04 15.37 -12.08
C VAL A 456 5.93 14.32 -12.07
N ALA A 457 6.15 13.16 -12.70
CA ALA A 457 5.15 12.10 -12.73
C ALA A 457 4.81 11.54 -11.34
N ARG A 458 5.82 11.35 -10.48
CA ARG A 458 5.64 10.87 -9.09
C ARG A 458 4.86 11.87 -8.24
N ASP A 459 5.12 13.15 -8.42
CA ASP A 459 4.47 14.19 -7.62
C ASP A 459 3.06 14.49 -8.14
N ILE A 460 2.78 14.30 -9.44
CA ILE A 460 1.41 14.26 -9.98
C ILE A 460 0.60 13.16 -9.28
N GLU A 461 1.17 11.96 -9.14
CA GLU A 461 0.53 10.85 -8.44
C GLU A 461 0.28 11.18 -6.96
N SER A 462 1.30 11.71 -6.27
CA SER A 462 1.20 12.10 -4.85
C SER A 462 0.10 13.15 -4.65
N PHE A 463 0.09 14.18 -5.49
CA PHE A 463 -0.91 15.23 -5.50
C PHE A 463 -2.32 14.68 -5.76
N ALA A 464 -2.47 13.82 -6.79
CA ALA A 464 -3.75 13.21 -7.11
C ALA A 464 -4.29 12.32 -5.97
N ARG A 465 -3.42 11.61 -5.25
CA ARG A 465 -3.82 10.86 -4.05
C ARG A 465 -4.30 11.78 -2.94
N TYR A 466 -3.57 12.85 -2.67
CA TYR A 466 -3.95 13.82 -1.63
C TYR A 466 -5.28 14.50 -1.96
N ALA A 467 -5.43 14.99 -3.19
CA ALA A 467 -6.65 15.62 -3.67
C ALA A 467 -7.84 14.63 -3.68
N GLY A 468 -7.62 13.40 -4.12
CA GLY A 468 -8.63 12.32 -4.08
C GLY A 468 -9.08 12.01 -2.65
N ALA A 469 -8.13 11.89 -1.72
CA ALA A 469 -8.44 11.73 -0.30
C ALA A 469 -9.24 12.91 0.25
N ALA A 470 -8.89 14.15 -0.08
CA ALA A 470 -9.63 15.34 0.36
C ALA A 470 -11.08 15.37 -0.17
N VAL A 471 -11.30 14.93 -1.42
CA VAL A 471 -12.65 14.80 -1.99
C VAL A 471 -13.43 13.69 -1.29
N LEU A 472 -12.82 12.53 -1.04
CA LEU A 472 -13.41 11.43 -0.26
C LEU A 472 -13.76 11.86 1.16
N PHE A 473 -12.88 12.61 1.84
CA PHE A 473 -13.16 13.19 3.16
C PHE A 473 -14.34 14.15 3.10
N LYS A 474 -14.44 15.02 2.09
CA LYS A 474 -15.61 15.91 1.92
C LYS A 474 -16.90 15.13 1.63
N LYS A 475 -16.83 14.06 0.84
CA LYS A 475 -17.98 13.16 0.59
C LYS A 475 -18.41 12.46 1.86
N LEU A 476 -17.47 11.90 2.62
CA LEU A 476 -17.71 11.27 3.93
C LEU A 476 -18.27 12.27 4.95
N GLU A 477 -17.75 13.50 5.00
CA GLU A 477 -18.30 14.55 5.85
C GLU A 477 -19.73 14.93 5.44
N ALA A 478 -20.00 15.03 4.14
CA ALA A 478 -21.34 15.31 3.62
C ALA A 478 -22.34 14.17 3.93
N GLU A 479 -21.92 12.91 3.78
CA GLU A 479 -22.71 11.72 4.16
C GLU A 479 -22.92 11.61 5.67
N GLN A 480 -21.94 12.03 6.48
CA GLN A 480 -22.06 12.03 7.94
C GLN A 480 -23.09 13.04 8.47
N ILE A 481 -23.46 14.06 7.69
CA ILE A 481 -24.36 15.13 8.15
C ILE A 481 -25.68 15.23 7.36
N ARG A 482 -25.88 14.44 6.30
CA ARG A 482 -27.11 14.39 5.51
C ARG A 482 -27.78 13.01 5.54
N ASP A 483 -29.07 12.97 5.26
CA ASP A 483 -29.83 11.74 5.08
C ASP A 483 -29.70 11.24 3.63
N GLY A 484 -29.30 9.97 3.47
CA GLY A 484 -28.96 9.39 2.16
C GLY A 484 -30.13 9.23 1.19
N LEU A 485 -31.38 9.25 1.67
CA LEU A 485 -32.58 9.13 0.82
C LEU A 485 -33.13 10.48 0.37
N THR A 486 -33.04 11.49 1.24
CA THR A 486 -33.74 12.77 1.06
C THR A 486 -32.83 13.96 0.79
N GLY A 487 -31.53 13.84 1.10
CA GLY A 487 -30.57 14.95 0.99
C GLY A 487 -30.77 16.08 2.02
N LEU A 488 -31.78 15.99 2.90
CA LEU A 488 -31.92 16.87 4.06
C LEU A 488 -30.81 16.59 5.08
N TYR A 489 -30.67 17.43 6.11
CA TYR A 489 -29.76 17.12 7.20
C TYR A 489 -30.21 15.86 7.93
N ASN A 490 -29.26 15.06 8.40
CA ASN A 490 -29.54 14.09 9.45
C ASN A 490 -29.48 14.80 10.82
N TYR A 491 -29.81 14.10 11.91
CA TYR A 491 -29.83 14.70 13.25
C TYR A 491 -28.52 15.42 13.62
N ARG A 492 -27.37 14.82 13.27
CA ARG A 492 -26.05 15.42 13.54
C ARG A 492 -25.85 16.72 12.76
N GLY A 493 -26.12 16.71 11.45
CA GLY A 493 -26.01 17.90 10.61
C GLY A 493 -26.93 19.04 11.02
N PHE A 494 -28.15 18.70 11.43
CA PHE A 494 -29.13 19.65 11.91
C PHE A 494 -28.67 20.36 13.19
N MET A 495 -28.20 19.59 14.18
CA MET A 495 -27.71 20.16 15.44
C MET A 495 -26.46 21.01 15.24
N THR A 496 -25.56 20.63 14.34
CA THR A 496 -24.38 21.44 13.99
C THR A 496 -24.79 22.76 13.34
N ARG A 497 -25.70 22.74 12.37
CA ARG A 497 -26.16 23.96 11.68
C ARG A 497 -26.99 24.85 12.60
N ALA A 498 -27.72 24.27 13.54
CA ALA A 498 -28.53 25.00 14.50
C ALA A 498 -27.71 25.88 15.46
N ILE A 499 -26.41 25.64 15.65
CA ILE A 499 -25.55 26.48 16.50
C ILE A 499 -25.53 27.94 15.99
N GLU A 500 -25.40 28.14 14.67
CA GLU A 500 -25.45 29.49 14.09
C GLU A 500 -26.82 30.15 14.28
N MET A 501 -27.88 29.36 14.12
CA MET A 501 -29.26 29.80 14.31
C MET A 501 -29.54 30.24 15.76
N ILE A 502 -29.08 29.46 16.75
CA ILE A 502 -29.19 29.79 18.19
C ILE A 502 -28.44 31.08 18.52
N ASN A 503 -27.19 31.20 18.04
CA ASN A 503 -26.40 32.41 18.26
C ASN A 503 -27.04 33.65 17.64
N GLN A 504 -27.68 33.50 16.48
CA GLN A 504 -28.38 34.59 15.81
C GLN A 504 -29.67 34.97 16.54
N SER A 505 -30.48 34.00 16.97
CA SER A 505 -31.72 34.26 17.72
C SER A 505 -31.44 34.92 19.06
N GLU A 506 -30.38 34.51 19.77
CA GLU A 506 -30.00 35.10 21.06
C GLU A 506 -29.58 36.57 20.91
N ARG A 507 -28.72 36.89 19.91
CA ARG A 507 -28.29 38.27 19.63
C ARG A 507 -29.45 39.19 19.28
N ALA A 508 -30.46 38.67 18.57
CA ALA A 508 -31.62 39.43 18.13
C ALA A 508 -32.80 39.39 19.13
N SER A 509 -32.68 38.68 20.25
CA SER A 509 -33.78 38.44 21.21
C SER A 509 -35.04 37.80 20.59
N GLN A 510 -34.82 36.94 19.58
CA GLN A 510 -35.84 36.19 18.84
C GLN A 510 -36.02 34.78 19.41
N GLU A 511 -37.09 34.09 19.01
CA GLU A 511 -37.37 32.72 19.42
C GLU A 511 -37.04 31.74 18.29
N ILE A 512 -36.83 30.47 18.61
CA ILE A 512 -36.71 29.40 17.62
C ILE A 512 -38.05 28.69 17.53
N LEU A 513 -38.55 28.62 16.30
CA LEU A 513 -39.73 27.87 15.89
C LEU A 513 -39.28 26.46 15.50
N VAL A 514 -39.91 25.43 16.04
CA VAL A 514 -39.71 24.03 15.66
C VAL A 514 -41.02 23.42 15.18
N ILE A 515 -40.98 22.79 14.01
CA ILE A 515 -42.10 22.06 13.42
C ILE A 515 -41.67 20.60 13.26
N ALA A 516 -42.32 19.68 13.97
CA ALA A 516 -42.17 18.26 13.69
C ALA A 516 -43.37 17.77 12.90
N PHE A 517 -43.15 17.04 11.81
CA PHE A 517 -44.23 16.46 11.01
C PHE A 517 -43.92 15.05 10.51
N ASP A 518 -44.98 14.35 10.14
CA ASP A 518 -44.98 12.93 9.80
C ASP A 518 -45.98 12.65 8.67
N LEU A 519 -45.58 11.87 7.67
CA LEU A 519 -46.41 11.58 6.49
C LEU A 519 -47.51 10.56 6.82
N LYS A 520 -48.75 10.90 6.51
CA LYS A 520 -49.90 10.01 6.71
C LYS A 520 -49.89 8.84 5.73
N ASN A 521 -50.34 7.67 6.22
CA ASN A 521 -50.63 6.48 5.42
C ASN A 521 -49.42 5.87 4.67
N MET A 522 -48.17 6.17 5.05
CA MET A 522 -46.98 5.61 4.39
C MET A 522 -46.95 4.08 4.39
N HIS A 523 -47.40 3.43 5.46
CA HIS A 523 -47.58 1.98 5.49
C HIS A 523 -48.51 1.48 4.37
N LYS A 524 -49.66 2.13 4.13
CA LYS A 524 -50.60 1.74 3.07
C LYS A 524 -50.01 1.93 1.68
N ILE A 525 -49.19 2.97 1.50
CA ILE A 525 -48.47 3.23 0.25
C ILE A 525 -47.45 2.13 0.01
N ASN A 526 -46.64 1.79 1.01
CA ASN A 526 -45.63 0.73 0.92
C ASN A 526 -46.27 -0.64 0.66
N SER A 527 -47.38 -0.96 1.35
CA SER A 527 -48.09 -2.23 1.15
C SER A 527 -48.75 -2.35 -0.22
N LYS A 528 -49.21 -1.24 -0.82
CA LYS A 528 -49.91 -1.25 -2.12
C LYS A 528 -48.99 -1.13 -3.33
N PHE A 529 -47.95 -0.29 -3.23
CA PHE A 529 -47.09 0.08 -4.37
C PHE A 529 -45.64 -0.38 -4.23
N GLY A 530 -45.28 -0.99 -3.10
CA GLY A 530 -43.91 -1.42 -2.82
C GLY A 530 -43.05 -0.32 -2.19
N ARG A 531 -41.91 -0.73 -1.64
CA ARG A 531 -41.02 0.12 -0.86
C ARG A 531 -40.33 1.21 -1.69
N GLU A 532 -39.91 0.89 -2.90
CA GLU A 532 -39.26 1.86 -3.81
C GLU A 532 -40.18 3.04 -4.16
N GLU A 533 -41.49 2.80 -4.32
CA GLU A 533 -42.47 3.88 -4.53
C GLU A 533 -42.67 4.70 -3.24
N GLY A 534 -42.66 4.06 -2.08
CA GLY A 534 -42.65 4.73 -0.78
C GLY A 534 -41.47 5.69 -0.61
N ASP A 535 -40.27 5.24 -0.96
CA ASP A 535 -39.05 6.03 -0.91
C ASP A 535 -39.15 7.27 -1.79
N LYS A 536 -39.72 7.15 -3.00
CA LYS A 536 -40.00 8.30 -3.87
C LYS A 536 -40.92 9.33 -3.19
N PHE A 537 -41.94 8.89 -2.47
CA PHE A 537 -42.83 9.80 -1.73
C PHE A 537 -42.12 10.54 -0.60
N ILE A 538 -41.21 9.87 0.11
CA ILE A 538 -40.37 10.48 1.14
C ILE A 538 -39.44 11.51 0.51
N SER A 539 -38.80 11.19 -0.63
CA SER A 539 -37.96 12.14 -1.37
C SER A 539 -38.76 13.34 -1.89
N TYR A 540 -40.01 13.16 -2.34
CA TYR A 540 -40.88 14.27 -2.74
C TYR A 540 -41.24 15.19 -1.58
N ALA A 541 -41.55 14.63 -0.40
CA ALA A 541 -41.82 15.44 0.79
C ALA A 541 -40.59 16.27 1.18
N ALA A 542 -39.40 15.67 1.11
CA ALA A 542 -38.15 16.38 1.36
C ALA A 542 -37.88 17.50 0.33
N GLN A 543 -38.16 17.25 -0.95
CA GLN A 543 -38.08 18.28 -1.99
C GLN A 543 -39.06 19.42 -1.71
N ALA A 544 -40.31 19.11 -1.35
CA ALA A 544 -41.30 20.11 -0.99
C ALA A 544 -40.85 20.95 0.21
N VAL A 545 -40.22 20.35 1.21
CA VAL A 545 -39.60 21.07 2.33
C VAL A 545 -38.48 21.99 1.83
N ASN A 546 -37.56 21.52 1.00
CA ASN A 546 -36.48 22.39 0.49
C ASN A 546 -36.98 23.58 -0.34
N GLU A 547 -38.10 23.43 -1.05
CA GLU A 547 -38.68 24.50 -1.88
C GLU A 547 -39.42 25.58 -1.08
N ILE A 548 -39.91 25.27 0.13
CA ILE A 548 -40.68 26.22 0.98
C ILE A 548 -39.81 26.96 2.01
N LEU A 549 -38.60 26.47 2.28
CA LEU A 549 -37.73 27.04 3.31
C LEU A 549 -36.95 28.27 2.81
N ASP A 550 -36.92 29.30 3.63
CA ASP A 550 -36.19 30.55 3.36
C ASP A 550 -34.70 30.44 3.75
N LYS A 551 -33.89 31.40 3.28
CA LYS A 551 -32.46 31.50 3.62
C LYS A 551 -32.28 31.70 5.13
N GLY A 552 -31.89 30.64 5.83
CA GLY A 552 -31.64 30.63 7.28
C GLY A 552 -32.46 29.59 8.03
N GLU A 553 -33.48 29.00 7.39
CA GLU A 553 -34.26 27.89 7.94
C GLU A 553 -33.57 26.56 7.62
N ILE A 554 -33.72 25.58 8.52
CA ILE A 554 -33.07 24.28 8.39
C ILE A 554 -34.09 23.16 8.61
N ALA A 555 -33.88 22.03 7.93
CA ALA A 555 -34.70 20.85 8.10
C ALA A 555 -33.88 19.57 8.16
N MET A 556 -34.39 18.61 8.92
CA MET A 556 -33.86 17.25 9.01
C MET A 556 -34.92 16.21 8.78
N ARG A 557 -34.47 15.04 8.31
CA ARG A 557 -35.20 13.79 8.45
C ARG A 557 -34.66 13.07 9.67
N MET A 558 -35.53 12.72 10.61
CA MET A 558 -35.14 11.96 11.80
C MET A 558 -35.00 10.47 11.51
N GLY A 559 -35.83 9.95 10.62
CA GLY A 559 -35.90 8.54 10.23
C GLY A 559 -37.29 8.22 9.68
N ASN A 560 -37.44 7.12 8.96
CA ASN A 560 -38.73 6.68 8.40
C ASN A 560 -39.46 7.80 7.63
N ASP A 561 -40.66 8.17 8.06
CA ASP A 561 -41.52 9.21 7.49
C ASP A 561 -41.56 10.50 8.32
N GLU A 562 -40.59 10.70 9.22
CA GLU A 562 -40.53 11.82 10.18
C GLU A 562 -39.52 12.91 9.83
N PHE A 563 -39.97 14.16 9.94
CA PHE A 563 -39.22 15.35 9.58
C PHE A 563 -39.33 16.43 10.66
N VAL A 564 -38.27 17.23 10.80
CA VAL A 564 -38.22 18.39 11.70
C VAL A 564 -37.69 19.60 10.95
N ILE A 565 -38.37 20.74 11.09
CA ILE A 565 -37.97 22.04 10.55
C ILE A 565 -37.70 22.97 11.73
N ALA A 566 -36.64 23.78 11.65
CA ALA A 566 -36.41 24.89 12.57
C ALA A 566 -36.16 26.21 11.85
N SER A 567 -36.69 27.28 12.43
CA SER A 567 -36.64 28.64 11.89
C SER A 567 -36.52 29.67 13.03
N ILE A 568 -35.92 30.83 12.74
CA ILE A 568 -35.88 31.95 13.67
C ILE A 568 -37.15 32.78 13.46
N THR A 569 -37.87 33.08 14.54
CA THR A 569 -39.11 33.86 14.48
C THR A 569 -39.10 35.02 15.47
N ASP A 570 -39.70 36.14 15.07
CA ASP A 570 -39.98 37.24 15.98
C ASP A 570 -41.05 36.83 17.00
N LYS A 571 -40.95 37.35 18.23
CA LYS A 571 -41.96 37.11 19.28
C LYS A 571 -43.39 37.49 18.87
N LEU A 572 -43.51 38.44 17.94
CA LEU A 572 -44.78 38.99 17.44
C LEU A 572 -45.30 38.30 16.16
N ASP A 573 -44.50 37.45 15.50
CA ASP A 573 -44.95 36.69 14.33
C ASP A 573 -45.51 35.34 14.78
N GLU A 574 -46.84 35.27 14.93
CA GLU A 574 -47.54 34.04 15.30
C GLU A 574 -47.80 33.12 14.10
N ASN A 575 -47.52 33.55 12.86
CA ASN A 575 -48.06 32.90 11.67
C ASN A 575 -47.03 32.16 10.80
N ARG A 576 -45.71 32.34 10.98
CA ARG A 576 -44.70 31.68 10.10
C ARG A 576 -44.83 30.15 10.10
N GLY A 577 -44.99 29.52 11.27
CA GLY A 577 -45.14 28.07 11.37
C GLY A 577 -46.39 27.52 10.68
N GLU A 578 -47.52 28.22 10.80
CA GLU A 578 -48.74 27.87 10.07
C GLU A 578 -48.61 28.15 8.56
N CYS A 579 -47.79 29.14 8.16
CA CYS A 579 -47.49 29.41 6.75
C CYS A 579 -46.71 28.26 6.11
N ILE A 580 -45.61 27.82 6.74
CA ILE A 580 -44.79 26.68 6.30
C ILE A 580 -45.66 25.42 6.16
N VAL A 581 -46.51 25.15 7.16
CA VAL A 581 -47.41 23.98 7.12
C VAL A 581 -48.47 24.10 6.02
N LYS A 582 -49.03 25.28 5.79
CA LYS A 582 -50.01 25.50 4.72
C LYS A 582 -49.40 25.33 3.34
N GLU A 583 -48.19 25.84 3.12
CA GLU A 583 -47.45 25.68 1.86
C GLU A 583 -47.06 24.22 1.64
N LEU A 584 -46.57 23.54 2.68
CA LEU A 584 -46.26 22.10 2.63
C LEU A 584 -47.50 21.26 2.28
N LYS A 585 -48.65 21.53 2.92
CA LYS A 585 -49.93 20.86 2.58
C LYS A 585 -50.37 21.12 1.14
N THR A 586 -50.13 22.33 0.62
CA THR A 586 -50.48 22.68 -0.77
C THR A 586 -49.62 21.90 -1.76
N LYS A 587 -48.29 21.90 -1.56
CA LYS A 587 -47.32 21.14 -2.37
C LYS A 587 -47.60 19.63 -2.35
N LEU A 588 -47.87 19.05 -1.18
CA LEU A 588 -48.22 17.63 -1.06
C LEU A 588 -49.61 17.34 -1.69
N GLY A 589 -50.54 18.30 -1.66
CA GLY A 589 -51.86 18.19 -2.26
C GLY A 589 -51.84 18.14 -3.80
N GLU A 590 -50.88 18.80 -4.45
CA GLU A 590 -50.69 18.74 -5.91
C GLU A 590 -50.40 17.30 -6.37
N ILE A 591 -49.64 16.53 -5.58
CA ILE A 591 -49.31 15.12 -5.86
C ILE A 591 -50.56 14.23 -5.72
N ASN A 592 -51.47 14.54 -4.80
CA ASN A 592 -52.71 13.79 -4.61
C ASN A 592 -53.68 13.90 -5.80
N THR A 593 -53.57 14.96 -6.62
CA THR A 593 -54.46 15.16 -7.78
C THR A 593 -54.10 14.34 -9.02
N VAL A 594 -52.92 13.70 -9.05
CA VAL A 594 -52.39 12.98 -10.22
C VAL A 594 -52.74 11.47 -10.20
N LYS A 595 -53.26 10.92 -9.09
CA LYS A 595 -53.51 9.47 -8.96
C LYS A 595 -55.02 9.13 -8.86
N GLU A 596 -55.50 8.21 -9.71
CA GLU A 596 -56.90 7.73 -9.76
C GLU A 596 -57.33 6.83 -8.57
N ASP A 597 -56.44 6.60 -7.60
CA ASP A 597 -56.53 5.47 -6.66
C ASP A 597 -56.87 5.82 -5.19
N GLY A 598 -57.24 7.08 -4.91
CA GLY A 598 -57.93 7.47 -3.65
C GLY A 598 -57.09 7.47 -2.35
N ILE A 599 -55.76 7.40 -2.41
CA ILE A 599 -54.90 7.55 -1.22
C ILE A 599 -54.39 8.99 -1.14
N GLU A 600 -54.90 9.74 -0.16
CA GLU A 600 -54.47 11.13 0.11
C GLU A 600 -53.26 11.14 1.06
N ILE A 601 -52.17 11.77 0.61
CA ILE A 601 -51.00 12.08 1.42
C ILE A 601 -51.28 13.37 2.19
N GLY A 602 -51.19 13.29 3.51
CA GLY A 602 -51.25 14.44 4.39
C GLY A 602 -50.19 14.34 5.46
N ILE A 603 -50.19 15.29 6.40
CA ILE A 603 -49.21 15.34 7.49
C ILE A 603 -49.87 15.37 8.86
N TYR A 604 -49.29 14.67 9.83
CA TYR A 604 -49.45 14.99 11.25
C TYR A 604 -48.35 15.99 11.61
N TYR A 605 -48.67 17.09 12.29
CA TYR A 605 -47.68 18.09 12.64
C TYR A 605 -47.96 18.75 13.97
N VAL A 606 -46.90 19.23 14.62
CA VAL A 606 -46.94 20.14 15.76
C VAL A 606 -45.94 21.26 15.51
N CYS A 607 -46.30 22.46 15.96
CA CYS A 607 -45.51 23.66 15.80
C CYS A 607 -45.40 24.34 17.17
N GLU A 608 -44.18 24.53 17.68
CA GLU A 608 -43.95 25.29 18.92
C GLU A 608 -42.78 26.26 18.76
N LYS A 609 -42.83 27.34 19.53
CA LYS A 609 -41.76 28.33 19.62
C LYS A 609 -41.29 28.46 21.06
N ALA A 610 -39.97 28.61 21.24
CA ALA A 610 -39.40 28.93 22.54
C ALA A 610 -38.13 29.76 22.40
N ALA A 611 -37.80 30.50 23.46
CA ALA A 611 -36.47 31.10 23.60
C ALA A 611 -35.45 29.99 23.86
N VAL A 612 -34.41 29.93 23.03
CA VAL A 612 -33.36 28.91 23.07
C VAL A 612 -32.01 29.60 23.21
N SER A 613 -31.24 29.25 24.24
CA SER A 613 -29.93 29.86 24.51
C SER A 613 -28.76 28.91 24.24
N ASN A 614 -29.00 27.61 24.15
CA ASN A 614 -27.97 26.61 23.89
C ASN A 614 -28.54 25.39 23.14
N SER A 615 -27.65 24.49 22.72
CA SER A 615 -28.02 23.28 21.97
C SER A 615 -28.89 22.29 22.78
N SER A 616 -28.75 22.25 24.10
CA SER A 616 -29.58 21.40 24.97
C SER A 616 -31.02 21.91 25.05
N ASP A 617 -31.22 23.22 25.11
CA ASP A 617 -32.55 23.84 25.08
C ASP A 617 -33.28 23.52 23.77
N LEU A 618 -32.57 23.59 22.64
CA LEU A 618 -33.12 23.21 21.33
C LEU A 618 -33.50 21.72 21.28
N LYS A 619 -32.63 20.85 21.82
CA LYS A 619 -32.89 19.41 21.88
C LYS A 619 -34.16 19.10 22.69
N ASN A 620 -34.34 19.76 23.83
CA ASN A 620 -35.54 19.61 24.65
C ASN A 620 -36.80 20.07 23.91
N LEU A 621 -36.73 21.23 23.24
CA LEU A 621 -37.84 21.74 22.42
C LEU A 621 -38.22 20.75 21.29
N ILE A 622 -37.23 20.20 20.59
CA ILE A 622 -37.47 19.19 19.53
C ILE A 622 -38.16 17.96 20.12
N ASN A 623 -37.65 17.42 21.23
CA ASN A 623 -38.24 16.25 21.89
C ASN A 623 -39.69 16.51 22.32
N ASP A 624 -39.98 17.68 22.90
CA ASP A 624 -41.32 18.05 23.33
C ASP A 624 -42.30 18.14 22.14
N VAL A 625 -41.86 18.75 21.04
CA VAL A 625 -42.67 18.91 19.81
C VAL A 625 -42.93 17.54 19.16
N VAL A 626 -41.91 16.68 19.08
CA VAL A 626 -42.03 15.32 18.52
C VAL A 626 -42.96 14.46 19.37
N ASN A 627 -42.83 14.48 20.70
CA ASN A 627 -43.70 13.74 21.62
C ASN A 627 -45.16 14.18 21.49
N LYS A 628 -45.41 15.50 21.42
CA LYS A 628 -46.76 16.03 21.19
C LYS A 628 -47.31 15.60 19.83
N LYS A 629 -46.49 15.58 18.77
CA LYS A 629 -46.87 15.09 17.43
C LYS A 629 -47.25 13.62 17.47
N ASN A 630 -46.47 12.78 18.15
CA ASN A 630 -46.74 11.34 18.30
C ASN A 630 -48.08 11.09 19.01
N HIS A 631 -48.37 11.80 20.11
CA HIS A 631 -49.67 11.70 20.76
C HIS A 631 -50.85 12.13 19.86
N ILE A 632 -50.66 13.14 18.99
CA ILE A 632 -51.68 13.53 18.00
C ILE A 632 -51.85 12.44 16.93
N LYS A 633 -50.76 11.85 16.44
CA LYS A 633 -50.76 10.74 15.47
C LYS A 633 -51.51 9.55 16.06
N GLU A 634 -51.14 9.08 17.25
CA GLU A 634 -51.79 7.98 17.99
C GLU A 634 -53.29 8.22 18.19
N LYS A 635 -53.68 9.40 18.68
CA LYS A 635 -55.10 9.74 18.90
C LYS A 635 -55.91 9.76 17.61
N ASN A 636 -55.31 10.17 16.49
CA ASN A 636 -55.96 10.16 15.17
C ASN A 636 -56.01 8.77 14.53
N LEU A 637 -54.98 7.94 14.74
CA LEU A 637 -54.97 6.53 14.34
C LEU A 637 -56.03 5.73 15.13
N ALA A 638 -56.14 5.95 16.45
CA ALA A 638 -57.19 5.38 17.29
C ALA A 638 -58.60 5.81 16.84
N ASN A 639 -58.78 7.09 16.48
CA ASN A 639 -60.06 7.59 15.93
C ASN A 639 -60.38 7.10 14.52
N SER A 640 -59.36 6.87 13.67
CA SER A 640 -59.54 6.34 12.30
C SER A 640 -59.81 4.83 12.32
N ARG A 641 -59.18 4.08 13.24
CA ARG A 641 -59.47 2.66 13.51
C ARG A 641 -60.91 2.46 14.00
N LYS A 642 -61.46 3.40 14.78
CA LYS A 642 -62.89 3.43 15.16
C LYS A 642 -63.87 3.70 14.01
N LYS A 643 -63.40 4.08 12.82
CA LYS A 643 -64.23 4.49 11.67
C LYS A 643 -64.07 3.62 10.41
N MET A 644 -63.34 2.51 10.49
CA MET A 644 -63.43 1.43 9.50
C MET A 644 -64.72 0.65 9.79
N GLU A 645 -65.58 0.47 8.78
CA GLU A 645 -66.66 -0.53 8.89
C GLU A 645 -66.00 -1.89 9.09
N LEU A 646 -65.98 -2.38 10.34
CA LEU A 646 -65.56 -3.73 10.69
C LEU A 646 -66.39 -4.70 9.86
N THR A 647 -65.75 -5.64 9.17
CA THR A 647 -66.52 -6.74 8.58
C THR A 647 -67.11 -7.58 9.71
N ASN A 648 -68.26 -8.24 9.50
CA ASN A 648 -68.84 -9.15 10.51
C ASN A 648 -67.83 -10.21 11.00
N LYS A 649 -66.85 -10.58 10.16
CA LYS A 649 -65.76 -11.49 10.52
C LYS A 649 -64.76 -10.90 11.51
N ASP A 650 -64.48 -9.60 11.44
CA ASP A 650 -63.53 -8.94 12.36
C ASP A 650 -64.15 -8.75 13.74
N ILE A 651 -65.46 -8.45 13.81
CA ILE A 651 -66.21 -8.39 15.08
C ILE A 651 -66.27 -9.77 15.74
N GLU A 652 -66.63 -10.82 14.99
CA GLU A 652 -66.62 -12.20 15.50
C GLU A 652 -65.22 -12.63 15.96
N ARG A 653 -64.16 -12.23 15.25
CA ARG A 653 -62.77 -12.53 15.63
C ARG A 653 -62.36 -11.78 16.91
N ASP A 654 -62.75 -10.52 17.05
CA ASP A 654 -62.43 -9.71 18.22
C ASP A 654 -63.16 -10.23 19.48
N GLU A 655 -64.42 -10.65 19.35
CA GLU A 655 -65.15 -11.32 20.44
C GLU A 655 -64.48 -12.65 20.85
N GLN A 656 -63.97 -13.42 19.88
CA GLN A 656 -63.23 -14.65 20.15
C GLN A 656 -61.90 -14.38 20.85
N VAL A 657 -61.13 -13.38 20.42
CA VAL A 657 -59.86 -13.00 21.05
C VAL A 657 -60.08 -12.47 22.46
N ALA A 658 -61.10 -11.64 22.70
CA ALA A 658 -61.48 -11.23 24.05
C ALA A 658 -61.77 -12.43 24.95
N MET A 659 -62.52 -13.43 24.47
CA MET A 659 -62.77 -14.67 25.22
C MET A 659 -61.49 -15.48 25.49
N ILE A 660 -60.59 -15.59 24.49
CA ILE A 660 -59.32 -16.31 24.61
C ILE A 660 -58.45 -15.69 25.70
N LEU A 661 -58.36 -14.36 25.75
CA LEU A 661 -57.59 -13.64 26.76
C LEU A 661 -58.26 -13.73 28.14
N ASP A 662 -59.58 -13.53 28.24
CA ASP A 662 -60.32 -13.57 29.51
C ASP A 662 -60.28 -14.94 30.19
N LYS A 663 -60.29 -16.02 29.41
CA LYS A 663 -60.26 -17.41 29.91
C LYS A 663 -58.86 -18.02 29.92
N ASN A 664 -57.83 -17.26 29.55
CA ASN A 664 -56.46 -17.73 29.38
C ASN A 664 -56.38 -19.05 28.57
N LEU A 665 -56.91 -19.04 27.35
CA LEU A 665 -56.87 -20.20 26.43
C LEU A 665 -55.60 -20.24 25.58
N LEU A 666 -54.52 -19.59 26.04
CA LEU A 666 -53.22 -19.62 25.40
C LEU A 666 -52.43 -20.85 25.89
N THR A 667 -51.84 -21.58 24.95
CA THR A 667 -50.93 -22.70 25.22
C THR A 667 -49.64 -22.49 24.44
N TYR A 668 -48.60 -23.28 24.72
CA TYR A 668 -47.26 -23.05 24.17
C TYR A 668 -46.67 -24.35 23.66
N HIS A 669 -46.05 -24.28 22.48
CA HIS A 669 -45.18 -25.33 21.97
C HIS A 669 -43.73 -24.88 22.17
N PHE A 670 -42.84 -25.84 22.39
CA PHE A 670 -41.42 -25.58 22.59
C PHE A 670 -40.63 -26.12 21.41
N GLN A 671 -39.74 -25.30 20.85
CA GLN A 671 -38.80 -25.71 19.82
C GLN A 671 -37.38 -25.72 20.37
N PRO A 672 -36.59 -26.80 20.20
CA PRO A 672 -35.22 -26.83 20.71
C PRO A 672 -34.28 -25.98 19.87
N ILE A 673 -33.46 -25.20 20.56
CA ILE A 673 -32.28 -24.52 20.03
C ILE A 673 -31.08 -25.40 20.34
N VAL A 674 -30.31 -25.75 19.31
CA VAL A 674 -29.26 -26.77 19.38
C VAL A 674 -27.88 -26.12 19.27
N SER A 675 -26.93 -26.60 20.06
CA SER A 675 -25.51 -26.24 19.96
C SER A 675 -24.96 -26.67 18.60
N ALA A 676 -24.43 -25.70 17.85
CA ALA A 676 -23.79 -25.96 16.57
C ALA A 676 -22.50 -26.79 16.68
N ARG A 677 -21.98 -26.99 17.90
CA ARG A 677 -20.72 -27.70 18.18
C ARG A 677 -20.90 -29.20 18.38
N ASP A 678 -21.88 -29.58 19.17
CA ASP A 678 -22.03 -30.96 19.68
C ASP A 678 -23.45 -31.53 19.52
N GLY A 679 -24.36 -30.76 18.92
CA GLY A 679 -25.73 -31.18 18.69
C GLY A 679 -26.57 -31.30 19.97
N SER A 680 -26.05 -30.87 21.12
CA SER A 680 -26.80 -30.88 22.38
C SER A 680 -27.85 -29.76 22.40
N ILE A 681 -29.01 -30.01 23.00
CA ILE A 681 -30.03 -28.96 23.16
C ILE A 681 -29.46 -27.89 24.11
N TYR A 682 -29.39 -26.65 23.67
CA TYR A 682 -28.91 -25.51 24.46
C TYR A 682 -30.07 -24.83 25.20
N ALA A 683 -31.16 -24.59 24.48
CA ALA A 683 -32.33 -23.87 24.98
C ALA A 683 -33.62 -24.33 24.27
N TYR A 684 -34.76 -23.78 24.69
CA TYR A 684 -36.03 -23.92 23.99
C TYR A 684 -36.67 -22.56 23.75
N GLU A 685 -37.21 -22.33 22.56
CA GLU A 685 -38.08 -21.19 22.29
C GLU A 685 -39.54 -21.56 22.56
N ALA A 686 -40.24 -20.70 23.31
CA ALA A 686 -41.65 -20.85 23.63
C ALA A 686 -42.53 -20.13 22.60
N LEU A 687 -43.28 -20.90 21.82
CA LEU A 687 -44.11 -20.39 20.73
C LEU A 687 -45.59 -20.49 21.07
N MET A 688 -46.26 -19.32 21.12
CA MET A 688 -47.68 -19.20 21.47
C MET A 688 -48.60 -19.96 20.50
N ARG A 689 -49.63 -20.62 21.06
CA ARG A 689 -50.70 -21.34 20.37
C ARG A 689 -52.03 -21.07 21.07
N VAL A 690 -53.14 -21.22 20.35
CA VAL A 690 -54.49 -21.02 20.89
C VAL A 690 -55.18 -22.37 21.10
N PHE A 691 -55.61 -22.65 22.33
CA PHE A 691 -56.40 -23.83 22.69
C PHE A 691 -57.90 -23.52 22.62
N ALA A 692 -58.41 -23.28 21.40
CA ALA A 692 -59.81 -22.98 21.14
C ALA A 692 -60.37 -23.84 19.98
N PRO A 693 -61.71 -24.04 19.90
CA PRO A 693 -62.31 -24.79 18.80
C PRO A 693 -62.13 -24.14 17.41
N VAL A 694 -61.80 -22.84 17.37
CA VAL A 694 -61.47 -22.09 16.16
C VAL A 694 -59.95 -21.99 16.04
N ARG A 695 -59.38 -22.41 14.91
CA ARG A 695 -57.95 -22.23 14.63
C ARG A 695 -57.69 -20.76 14.33
N LEU A 696 -56.97 -20.10 15.23
CA LEU A 696 -56.55 -18.72 15.09
C LEU A 696 -55.02 -18.68 15.19
N SER A 697 -54.37 -18.04 14.21
CA SER A 697 -52.91 -17.94 14.18
C SER A 697 -52.39 -16.84 15.13
N PRO A 698 -51.16 -16.92 15.64
CA PRO A 698 -50.59 -15.88 16.49
C PRO A 698 -50.63 -14.47 15.88
N PRO A 699 -50.32 -14.24 14.58
CA PRO A 699 -50.47 -12.92 13.96
C PRO A 699 -51.92 -12.41 13.99
N GLU A 700 -52.90 -13.25 13.67
CA GLU A 700 -54.33 -12.87 13.73
C GLU A 700 -54.77 -12.54 15.17
N LEU A 701 -54.18 -13.18 16.18
CA LEU A 701 -54.44 -12.88 17.60
C LEU A 701 -53.89 -11.52 17.97
N LEU A 702 -52.65 -11.23 17.59
CA LEU A 702 -51.97 -9.96 17.87
C LEU A 702 -52.69 -8.79 17.19
N GLU A 703 -53.08 -8.94 15.91
CA GLU A 703 -53.85 -7.92 15.19
C GLU A 703 -55.19 -7.60 15.88
N SER A 704 -55.91 -8.62 16.35
CA SER A 704 -57.17 -8.44 17.08
C SER A 704 -56.94 -7.87 18.49
N ALA A 705 -55.91 -8.31 19.20
CA ALA A 705 -55.56 -7.80 20.52
C ALA A 705 -55.13 -6.33 20.46
N GLU A 706 -54.43 -5.91 19.41
CA GLU A 706 -54.09 -4.50 19.16
C GLU A 706 -55.36 -3.66 18.94
N ARG A 707 -56.31 -4.13 18.12
CA ARG A 707 -57.60 -3.44 17.93
C ARG A 707 -58.43 -3.31 19.21
N LEU A 708 -58.31 -4.30 20.11
CA LEU A 708 -59.01 -4.33 21.40
C LEU A 708 -58.25 -3.59 22.51
N GLU A 709 -57.06 -3.03 22.24
CA GLU A 709 -56.17 -2.42 23.23
C GLU A 709 -55.76 -3.40 24.35
N ARG A 710 -55.59 -4.69 24.02
CA ARG A 710 -55.28 -5.79 24.94
C ARG A 710 -53.93 -6.46 24.70
N LEU A 711 -53.00 -5.83 23.98
CA LEU A 711 -51.65 -6.39 23.78
C LEU A 711 -50.90 -6.60 25.10
N TYR A 712 -51.14 -5.75 26.11
CA TYR A 712 -50.64 -5.96 27.48
C TYR A 712 -51.09 -7.30 28.08
N ASP A 713 -52.35 -7.71 27.84
CA ASP A 713 -52.85 -8.98 28.35
C ASP A 713 -52.15 -10.16 27.65
N VAL A 714 -51.82 -10.03 26.36
CA VAL A 714 -51.06 -11.04 25.62
C VAL A 714 -49.64 -11.18 26.18
N GLU A 715 -48.93 -10.07 26.36
CA GLU A 715 -47.59 -10.02 26.95
C GLU A 715 -47.59 -10.67 28.34
N LYS A 716 -48.53 -10.27 29.19
CA LYS A 716 -48.67 -10.78 30.55
C LYS A 716 -48.96 -12.28 30.56
N LEU A 717 -49.92 -12.75 29.77
CA LEU A 717 -50.25 -14.18 29.73
C LEU A 717 -49.10 -15.01 29.15
N THR A 718 -48.36 -14.48 28.17
CA THR A 718 -47.18 -15.16 27.57
C THR A 718 -46.09 -15.40 28.61
N LEU A 719 -45.64 -14.35 29.28
CA LEU A 719 -44.60 -14.44 30.30
C LEU A 719 -45.02 -15.37 31.45
N PHE A 720 -46.23 -15.19 31.99
CA PHE A 720 -46.68 -15.96 33.15
C PHE A 720 -46.97 -17.43 32.82
N ASN A 721 -47.62 -17.74 31.70
CA ASN A 721 -47.94 -19.12 31.35
C ASN A 721 -46.68 -19.93 31.06
N VAL A 722 -45.71 -19.36 30.34
CA VAL A 722 -44.44 -20.06 30.05
C VAL A 722 -43.69 -20.38 31.34
N VAL A 723 -43.59 -19.40 32.25
CA VAL A 723 -42.97 -19.61 33.57
C VAL A 723 -43.69 -20.68 34.38
N GLU A 724 -45.03 -20.73 34.36
CA GLU A 724 -45.80 -21.77 35.03
C GLU A 724 -45.58 -23.16 34.43
N ILE A 725 -45.46 -23.27 33.09
CA ILE A 725 -45.15 -24.53 32.42
C ILE A 725 -43.74 -25.01 32.81
N VAL A 726 -42.76 -24.11 32.87
CA VAL A 726 -41.38 -24.44 33.27
C VAL A 726 -41.31 -24.88 34.74
N ASP A 727 -42.01 -24.17 35.64
CA ASP A 727 -42.06 -24.50 37.07
C ASP A 727 -42.74 -25.86 37.34
N ALA A 728 -43.80 -26.18 36.59
CA ALA A 728 -44.49 -27.45 36.70
C ALA A 728 -43.68 -28.64 36.16
N ASN A 729 -42.68 -28.40 35.31
CA ASN A 729 -41.90 -29.43 34.62
C ASN A 729 -40.37 -29.25 34.80
N PRO A 730 -39.86 -29.18 36.04
CA PRO A 730 -38.50 -28.72 36.32
C PRO A 730 -37.40 -29.63 35.75
N GLU A 731 -37.63 -30.95 35.67
CA GLU A 731 -36.64 -31.87 35.12
C GLU A 731 -36.54 -31.77 33.58
N MET A 732 -37.57 -31.29 32.88
CA MET A 732 -37.55 -31.14 31.42
C MET A 732 -36.70 -29.94 30.95
N PHE A 733 -36.63 -28.89 31.77
CA PHE A 733 -35.91 -27.64 31.45
C PHE A 733 -34.59 -27.49 32.21
N LYS A 734 -34.19 -28.52 32.96
CA LYS A 734 -33.02 -28.49 33.82
C LYS A 734 -31.74 -28.23 33.02
N GLY A 735 -31.05 -27.14 33.36
CA GLY A 735 -29.80 -26.75 32.70
C GLY A 735 -29.98 -26.26 31.26
N LYS A 736 -31.21 -25.96 30.83
CA LYS A 736 -31.54 -25.37 29.53
C LYS A 736 -32.14 -23.98 29.71
N LYS A 737 -31.87 -23.06 28.78
CA LYS A 737 -32.51 -21.73 28.77
C LYS A 737 -33.87 -21.79 28.10
N VAL A 738 -34.73 -20.82 28.38
CA VAL A 738 -36.05 -20.69 27.75
C VAL A 738 -36.17 -19.29 27.15
N PHE A 739 -36.35 -19.23 25.84
CA PHE A 739 -36.54 -18.00 25.08
C PHE A 739 -38.04 -17.68 25.01
N ILE A 740 -38.40 -16.43 25.31
CA ILE A 740 -39.79 -15.96 25.35
C ILE A 740 -39.90 -14.66 24.55
N ASN A 741 -40.77 -14.67 23.56
CA ASN A 741 -41.13 -13.49 22.77
C ASN A 741 -41.78 -12.41 23.63
N SER A 742 -41.32 -11.16 23.47
CA SER A 742 -41.79 -10.00 24.22
C SER A 742 -41.97 -8.77 23.31
N MET A 743 -42.99 -7.98 23.63
CA MET A 743 -43.30 -6.71 22.98
C MET A 743 -42.85 -5.54 23.88
N PRO A 744 -41.73 -4.85 23.54
CA PRO A 744 -41.14 -3.82 24.40
C PRO A 744 -42.09 -2.68 24.78
N GLY A 745 -43.04 -2.31 23.93
CA GLY A 745 -44.05 -1.26 24.21
C GLY A 745 -45.17 -1.66 25.16
N HIS A 746 -45.31 -2.95 25.50
CA HIS A 746 -46.42 -3.49 26.30
C HIS A 746 -45.96 -4.26 27.55
N MET A 747 -44.76 -3.97 28.04
CA MET A 747 -44.13 -4.62 29.19
C MET A 747 -44.98 -4.62 30.46
N LEU A 748 -44.77 -5.64 31.31
CA LEU A 748 -45.41 -5.80 32.62
C LEU A 748 -45.36 -4.51 33.46
N THR A 749 -46.47 -4.21 34.14
CA THR A 749 -46.53 -3.15 35.17
C THR A 749 -45.58 -3.44 36.33
N GLN A 750 -45.21 -2.43 37.13
CA GLN A 750 -44.32 -2.61 38.28
C GLN A 750 -44.83 -3.64 39.30
N GLU A 751 -46.16 -3.77 39.47
CA GLU A 751 -46.75 -4.78 40.36
C GLU A 751 -46.59 -6.19 39.76
N ASP A 752 -46.94 -6.37 38.48
CA ASP A 752 -46.82 -7.66 37.80
C ASP A 752 -45.35 -8.09 37.64
N ARG A 753 -44.41 -7.16 37.41
CA ARG A 753 -42.96 -7.44 37.39
C ARG A 753 -42.49 -8.06 38.70
N LYS A 754 -42.93 -7.56 39.85
CA LYS A 754 -42.57 -8.13 41.17
C LYS A 754 -43.08 -9.55 41.32
N ILE A 755 -44.31 -9.83 40.88
CA ILE A 755 -44.92 -11.16 40.95
C ILE A 755 -44.19 -12.11 40.00
N PHE A 756 -43.89 -11.67 38.78
CA PHE A 756 -43.16 -12.43 37.78
C PHE A 756 -41.75 -12.81 38.28
N LEU A 757 -40.99 -11.84 38.81
CA LEU A 757 -39.66 -12.07 39.38
C LEU A 757 -39.67 -13.07 40.54
N ALA A 758 -40.70 -13.01 41.40
CA ALA A 758 -40.85 -13.96 42.50
C ALA A 758 -41.00 -15.40 41.99
N LYS A 759 -41.61 -15.61 40.81
CA LYS A 759 -41.71 -16.94 40.17
C LYS A 759 -40.40 -17.34 39.49
N VAL A 760 -39.79 -16.43 38.72
CA VAL A 760 -38.55 -16.71 37.96
C VAL A 760 -37.38 -17.11 38.87
N LYS A 761 -37.26 -16.48 40.04
CA LYS A 761 -36.15 -16.71 40.99
C LYS A 761 -35.99 -18.18 41.45
N TYR A 762 -37.05 -18.97 41.41
CA TYR A 762 -37.05 -20.36 41.89
C TYR A 762 -37.10 -21.40 40.76
N LEU A 763 -37.11 -20.96 39.50
CA LEU A 763 -37.16 -21.87 38.35
C LEU A 763 -35.89 -22.70 38.28
N LYS A 764 -36.05 -24.00 37.98
CA LYS A 764 -34.95 -24.94 37.76
C LYS A 764 -34.52 -24.98 36.29
N CYS A 765 -34.49 -23.84 35.60
CA CYS A 765 -33.90 -23.68 34.26
C CYS A 765 -32.55 -22.96 34.34
N ALA A 766 -31.79 -22.94 33.24
CA ALA A 766 -30.49 -22.24 33.19
C ALA A 766 -30.63 -20.71 33.08
N GLY A 767 -31.81 -20.21 32.70
CA GLY A 767 -32.11 -18.78 32.57
C GLY A 767 -33.32 -18.54 31.66
N ILE A 768 -33.89 -17.35 31.76
CA ILE A 768 -34.93 -16.85 30.85
C ILE A 768 -34.26 -15.84 29.91
N VAL A 769 -34.49 -16.01 28.61
CA VAL A 769 -34.05 -15.07 27.57
C VAL A 769 -35.29 -14.39 26.99
N ILE A 770 -35.28 -13.07 26.93
CA ILE A 770 -36.38 -12.28 26.38
C ILE A 770 -36.03 -11.89 24.95
N GLU A 771 -36.84 -12.32 23.99
CA GLU A 771 -36.69 -11.99 22.57
C GLU A 771 -37.48 -10.72 22.26
N PHE A 772 -36.81 -9.69 21.75
CA PHE A 772 -37.47 -8.46 21.32
C PHE A 772 -37.79 -8.51 19.84
N THR A 773 -39.06 -8.25 19.53
CA THR A 773 -39.56 -8.08 18.15
C THR A 773 -39.44 -6.62 17.71
N GLU A 774 -39.21 -6.38 16.42
CA GLU A 774 -38.74 -5.10 15.84
C GLU A 774 -39.79 -3.94 15.83
N GLY A 775 -40.96 -4.12 16.46
CA GLY A 775 -42.12 -3.22 16.28
C GLY A 775 -42.14 -1.92 17.09
N ASP A 776 -41.48 -1.84 18.25
CA ASP A 776 -41.60 -0.70 19.18
C ASP A 776 -40.22 -0.08 19.52
N GLU A 777 -39.95 1.14 19.04
CA GLU A 777 -38.75 1.89 19.41
C GLU A 777 -38.89 2.48 20.84
N LEU A 778 -38.14 1.90 21.79
CA LEU A 778 -38.00 2.48 23.13
C LEU A 778 -37.10 3.72 23.10
N SER A 779 -37.40 4.71 23.94
CA SER A 779 -36.45 5.79 24.23
C SER A 779 -35.21 5.25 24.95
N ASP A 780 -34.07 5.93 24.83
CA ASP A 780 -32.83 5.47 25.50
C ASP A 780 -32.99 5.33 27.03
N ALA A 781 -33.83 6.16 27.65
CA ALA A 781 -34.11 6.09 29.08
C ALA A 781 -34.96 4.85 29.46
N GLU A 782 -35.97 4.52 28.67
CA GLU A 782 -36.80 3.32 28.88
C GLU A 782 -36.00 2.04 28.59
N LEU A 783 -35.13 2.08 27.57
CA LEU A 783 -34.22 1.00 27.22
C LEU A 783 -33.21 0.73 28.35
N ASP A 784 -32.60 1.77 28.92
CA ASP A 784 -31.67 1.63 30.04
C ASP A 784 -32.38 1.07 31.30
N GLU A 785 -33.58 1.55 31.61
CA GLU A 785 -34.39 1.01 32.71
C GLU A 785 -34.70 -0.48 32.49
N LEU A 786 -35.06 -0.86 31.26
CA LEU A 786 -35.34 -2.23 30.87
C LEU A 786 -34.11 -3.12 31.00
N LYS A 787 -32.95 -2.68 30.51
CA LYS A 787 -31.68 -3.41 30.63
C LYS A 787 -31.29 -3.60 32.09
N MET A 788 -31.41 -2.56 32.91
CA MET A 788 -31.15 -2.64 34.34
C MET A 788 -32.09 -3.64 35.03
N PHE A 789 -33.37 -3.66 34.64
CA PHE A 789 -34.35 -4.60 35.15
C PHE A 789 -34.02 -6.05 34.77
N LEU A 790 -33.74 -6.33 33.49
CA LEU A 790 -33.47 -7.69 33.01
C LEU A 790 -32.15 -8.23 33.55
N ARG A 791 -31.05 -7.50 33.35
CA ARG A 791 -29.70 -7.91 33.81
C ARG A 791 -29.62 -7.99 35.33
N GLY A 792 -30.25 -7.05 36.04
CA GLY A 792 -30.30 -7.04 37.52
C GLY A 792 -31.00 -8.26 38.13
N ASN A 793 -31.76 -9.02 37.34
CA ASN A 793 -32.48 -10.22 37.76
C ASN A 793 -32.01 -11.50 37.04
N GLY A 794 -30.86 -11.46 36.35
CA GLY A 794 -30.28 -12.64 35.69
C GLY A 794 -31.05 -13.12 34.45
N MET A 795 -31.80 -12.22 33.81
CA MET A 795 -32.44 -12.45 32.51
C MET A 795 -31.56 -11.85 31.40
N GLU A 796 -31.57 -12.50 30.24
CA GLU A 796 -30.78 -12.12 29.07
C GLU A 796 -31.70 -11.65 27.94
N ILE A 797 -31.12 -10.99 26.94
CA ILE A 797 -31.82 -10.37 25.82
C ILE A 797 -31.37 -11.03 24.52
N ALA A 798 -32.33 -11.30 23.66
CA ALA A 798 -32.12 -11.70 22.27
C ALA A 798 -32.81 -10.72 21.32
N ILE A 799 -32.21 -10.47 20.16
CA ILE A 799 -32.86 -9.77 19.05
C ILE A 799 -33.34 -10.81 18.04
N ASP A 800 -34.61 -10.70 17.64
CA ASP A 800 -35.24 -11.56 16.64
C ASP A 800 -35.17 -10.98 15.22
N ASP A 801 -35.33 -11.83 14.19
CA ASP A 801 -35.44 -11.45 12.77
C ASP A 801 -34.31 -10.57 12.19
N TYR A 802 -33.08 -10.69 12.72
CA TYR A 802 -31.96 -9.86 12.27
C TYR A 802 -31.56 -10.19 10.83
N GLY A 803 -31.70 -9.21 9.93
CA GLY A 803 -31.38 -9.34 8.51
C GLY A 803 -32.57 -9.22 7.56
N SER A 804 -33.80 -9.18 8.06
CA SER A 804 -35.04 -9.10 7.28
C SER A 804 -35.41 -7.67 6.83
N GLY A 805 -34.43 -6.90 6.33
CA GLY A 805 -34.64 -5.53 5.83
C GLY A 805 -34.86 -4.48 6.93
N TYR A 806 -34.07 -3.40 6.88
CA TYR A 806 -34.02 -2.33 7.90
C TYR A 806 -33.70 -2.78 9.33
N SER A 807 -33.18 -3.99 9.56
CA SER A 807 -32.48 -4.33 10.79
C SER A 807 -31.28 -3.39 10.95
N ASN A 808 -31.53 -2.29 11.65
CA ASN A 808 -30.59 -1.19 11.75
C ASN A 808 -29.48 -1.68 12.68
N VAL A 809 -28.24 -1.70 12.21
CA VAL A 809 -27.04 -1.90 13.05
C VAL A 809 -27.13 -1.04 14.31
N ASN A 810 -27.82 0.10 14.22
CA ASN A 810 -28.17 0.98 15.34
C ASN A 810 -28.95 0.27 16.47
N ASN A 811 -29.92 -0.60 16.19
CA ASN A 811 -30.62 -1.36 17.24
C ASN A 811 -29.68 -2.38 17.87
N LEU A 812 -28.93 -3.15 17.07
CA LEU A 812 -27.94 -4.09 17.61
C LEU A 812 -26.93 -3.40 18.53
N LEU A 813 -26.43 -2.22 18.15
CA LEU A 813 -25.53 -1.38 18.96
C LEU A 813 -26.23 -0.74 20.16
N ARG A 814 -27.51 -0.36 20.04
CA ARG A 814 -28.29 0.22 21.14
C ARG A 814 -28.66 -0.82 22.18
N TYR A 815 -29.02 -2.05 21.80
CA TYR A 815 -29.41 -3.11 22.74
C TYR A 815 -28.18 -3.86 23.30
N MET A 816 -27.16 -4.14 22.49
CA MET A 816 -26.02 -5.04 22.83
C MET A 816 -26.51 -6.32 23.54
N PRO A 817 -27.30 -7.16 22.84
CA PRO A 817 -27.92 -8.35 23.41
C PRO A 817 -26.90 -9.47 23.63
N GLU A 818 -27.28 -10.50 24.37
CA GLU A 818 -26.46 -11.72 24.52
C GLU A 818 -26.65 -12.70 23.35
N TYR A 819 -27.75 -12.57 22.59
CA TYR A 819 -28.07 -13.41 21.43
C TYR A 819 -28.60 -12.60 20.25
N VAL A 820 -28.27 -13.02 19.02
CA VAL A 820 -28.85 -12.50 17.78
C VAL A 820 -29.36 -13.67 16.95
N LYS A 821 -30.66 -13.65 16.61
CA LYS A 821 -31.29 -14.60 15.70
C LYS A 821 -31.17 -14.10 14.26
N ILE A 822 -30.45 -14.84 13.43
CA ILE A 822 -30.26 -14.51 12.01
C ILE A 822 -31.47 -15.02 11.25
N ASP A 823 -32.18 -14.10 10.60
CA ASP A 823 -33.45 -14.39 9.96
C ASP A 823 -33.32 -15.45 8.84
N ARG A 824 -34.37 -16.25 8.72
CA ARG A 824 -34.49 -17.32 7.72
C ARG A 824 -34.32 -16.80 6.29
N MET A 825 -34.75 -15.57 5.97
CA MET A 825 -34.59 -15.00 4.62
C MET A 825 -33.14 -14.99 4.16
N LEU A 826 -32.19 -14.79 5.09
CA LEU A 826 -30.76 -14.82 4.81
C LEU A 826 -30.19 -16.24 4.71
N LEU A 827 -30.76 -17.19 5.46
CA LEU A 827 -30.27 -18.57 5.54
C LEU A 827 -30.85 -19.48 4.45
N SER A 828 -32.04 -19.17 3.93
CA SER A 828 -32.68 -20.02 2.93
C SER A 828 -31.86 -20.08 1.64
N GLY A 829 -31.45 -21.28 1.23
CA GLY A 829 -30.61 -21.49 0.03
C GLY A 829 -29.16 -20.99 0.14
N ILE A 830 -28.69 -20.68 1.36
CA ILE A 830 -27.35 -20.12 1.61
C ILE A 830 -26.22 -21.02 1.10
N ASP A 831 -26.43 -22.33 0.98
CA ASP A 831 -25.44 -23.28 0.45
C ASP A 831 -25.03 -23.00 -1.00
N SER A 832 -25.86 -22.27 -1.76
CA SER A 832 -25.68 -22.03 -3.20
C SER A 832 -25.43 -20.56 -3.58
N ASP A 833 -25.51 -19.63 -2.62
CA ASP A 833 -25.42 -18.19 -2.84
C ASP A 833 -24.21 -17.58 -2.08
N PRO A 834 -23.07 -17.31 -2.77
CA PRO A 834 -21.88 -16.75 -2.15
C PRO A 834 -22.08 -15.35 -1.54
N HIS A 835 -23.01 -14.55 -2.07
CA HIS A 835 -23.28 -13.21 -1.53
C HIS A 835 -24.00 -13.31 -0.19
N ARG A 836 -24.96 -14.23 -0.05
CA ARG A 836 -25.59 -14.54 1.24
C ARG A 836 -24.59 -15.12 2.24
N GLN A 837 -23.70 -16.01 1.80
CA GLN A 837 -22.64 -16.55 2.65
C GLN A 837 -21.73 -15.46 3.20
N HIS A 838 -21.31 -14.53 2.34
CA HIS A 838 -20.48 -13.40 2.76
C HIS A 838 -21.21 -12.49 3.75
N PHE A 839 -22.44 -12.11 3.45
CA PHE A 839 -23.23 -11.25 4.33
C PHE A 839 -23.51 -11.90 5.70
N VAL A 840 -23.88 -13.18 5.73
CA VAL A 840 -24.10 -13.92 6.98
C VAL A 840 -22.78 -14.14 7.74
N ASN A 841 -21.65 -14.32 7.04
CA ASN A 841 -20.33 -14.37 7.67
C ASN A 841 -20.00 -13.04 8.36
N ASP A 842 -20.28 -11.90 7.75
CA ASP A 842 -20.02 -10.58 8.35
C ASP A 842 -20.89 -10.35 9.60
N ILE A 843 -22.13 -10.85 9.61
CA ILE A 843 -23.00 -10.84 10.80
C ILE A 843 -22.40 -11.71 11.91
N ILE A 844 -21.99 -12.94 11.59
CA ILE A 844 -21.38 -13.88 12.56
C ILE A 844 -20.06 -13.33 13.11
N GLU A 845 -19.24 -12.69 12.26
CA GLU A 845 -18.00 -12.02 12.67
C GLU A 845 -18.30 -10.86 13.62
N PHE A 846 -19.27 -10.00 13.28
CA PHE A 846 -19.69 -8.92 14.16
C PHE A 846 -20.17 -9.42 15.54
N THR A 847 -21.00 -10.47 15.57
CA THR A 847 -21.50 -11.03 16.84
C THR A 847 -20.35 -11.64 17.66
N SER A 848 -19.46 -12.39 17.01
CA SER A 848 -18.27 -12.99 17.62
C SER A 848 -17.35 -11.93 18.23
N ASP A 849 -17.08 -10.85 17.51
CA ASP A 849 -16.20 -9.75 17.95
C ASP A 849 -16.75 -9.00 19.17
N ASN A 850 -18.07 -9.04 19.38
CA ASN A 850 -18.77 -8.35 20.46
C ASN A 850 -19.24 -9.30 21.59
N GLY A 851 -18.87 -10.59 21.56
CA GLY A 851 -19.26 -11.56 22.58
C GLY A 851 -20.76 -11.92 22.57
N ILE A 852 -21.42 -11.78 21.42
CA ILE A 852 -22.83 -12.08 21.19
C ILE A 852 -22.93 -13.45 20.52
N MET A 853 -23.85 -14.31 20.97
CA MET A 853 -24.05 -15.63 20.35
C MET A 853 -24.94 -15.52 19.11
N ALA A 854 -24.46 -16.02 17.96
CA ALA A 854 -25.22 -16.08 16.72
C ALA A 854 -26.09 -17.35 16.68
N LEU A 855 -27.40 -17.15 16.57
CA LEU A 855 -28.40 -18.22 16.40
C LEU A 855 -28.91 -18.21 14.95
N ALA A 856 -28.58 -19.26 14.20
CA ALA A 856 -29.09 -19.48 12.85
C ALA A 856 -30.54 -20.01 12.90
N GLU A 857 -31.53 -19.21 12.50
CA GLU A 857 -32.94 -19.55 12.53
C GLU A 857 -33.49 -20.07 11.19
N GLY A 858 -34.43 -21.03 11.25
CA GLY A 858 -35.16 -21.48 10.09
C GLY A 858 -34.36 -22.44 9.20
N VAL A 859 -33.38 -23.16 9.78
CA VAL A 859 -32.60 -24.17 9.06
C VAL A 859 -33.46 -25.39 8.74
N GLU A 860 -33.69 -25.64 7.46
CA GLU A 860 -34.59 -26.71 6.99
C GLU A 860 -33.87 -27.85 6.26
N THR A 861 -32.64 -27.63 5.81
CA THR A 861 -31.85 -28.63 5.09
C THR A 861 -30.48 -28.90 5.71
N THR A 862 -29.95 -30.11 5.48
CA THR A 862 -28.59 -30.50 5.88
C THR A 862 -27.51 -29.60 5.27
N LYS A 863 -27.74 -29.09 4.06
CA LYS A 863 -26.78 -28.23 3.36
C LYS A 863 -26.71 -26.84 3.99
N GLU A 864 -27.87 -26.24 4.28
CA GLU A 864 -27.94 -24.99 5.03
C GLU A 864 -27.27 -25.16 6.40
N MET A 865 -27.57 -26.25 7.12
CA MET A 865 -26.96 -26.57 8.42
C MET A 865 -25.43 -26.66 8.32
N LYS A 866 -24.91 -27.39 7.32
CA LYS A 866 -23.47 -27.48 7.08
C LYS A 866 -22.86 -26.11 6.81
N THR A 867 -23.47 -25.30 5.95
CA THR A 867 -22.97 -23.99 5.60
C THR A 867 -22.94 -23.05 6.80
N VAL A 868 -24.01 -22.95 7.61
CA VAL A 868 -24.02 -22.07 8.79
C VAL A 868 -23.04 -22.52 9.88
N ILE A 869 -22.82 -23.84 10.05
CA ILE A 869 -21.77 -24.38 10.94
C ILE A 869 -20.38 -23.97 10.43
N GLN A 870 -20.15 -24.04 9.10
CA GLN A 870 -18.87 -23.65 8.49
C GLN A 870 -18.61 -22.13 8.56
N LEU A 871 -19.66 -21.32 8.46
CA LEU A 871 -19.58 -19.87 8.64
C LEU A 871 -19.36 -19.46 10.11
N GLY A 872 -19.65 -20.37 11.06
CA GLY A 872 -19.32 -20.21 12.47
C GLY A 872 -20.48 -19.85 13.38
N ALA A 873 -21.72 -20.18 13.02
CA ALA A 873 -22.88 -19.98 13.89
C ALA A 873 -22.72 -20.78 15.21
N ASP A 874 -23.12 -20.19 16.35
CA ASP A 874 -23.00 -20.82 17.68
C ASP A 874 -24.15 -21.78 17.97
N LEU A 875 -25.36 -21.39 17.55
CA LEU A 875 -26.61 -22.09 17.82
C LEU A 875 -27.42 -22.24 16.52
N ILE A 876 -28.23 -23.30 16.46
CA ILE A 876 -29.03 -23.65 15.28
C ILE A 876 -30.45 -23.98 15.71
N GLN A 877 -31.43 -23.42 15.01
CA GLN A 877 -32.85 -23.71 15.17
C GLN A 877 -33.52 -23.84 13.81
N GLY A 878 -34.40 -24.83 13.67
CA GLY A 878 -35.19 -25.00 12.44
C GLY A 878 -35.85 -26.37 12.36
N TYR A 879 -36.58 -26.61 11.28
CA TYR A 879 -37.29 -27.88 11.09
C TYR A 879 -36.36 -29.07 10.88
N TYR A 880 -35.13 -28.83 10.42
CA TYR A 880 -34.13 -29.89 10.27
C TYR A 880 -33.68 -30.46 11.62
N THR A 881 -33.61 -29.63 12.67
CA THR A 881 -33.25 -30.08 14.02
C THR A 881 -34.46 -30.67 14.75
N ALA A 882 -35.54 -29.90 14.91
CA ALA A 882 -36.85 -30.39 15.33
C ALA A 882 -37.95 -29.33 15.14
N HIS A 883 -39.20 -29.79 14.92
CA HIS A 883 -40.37 -28.92 14.88
C HIS A 883 -40.84 -28.49 16.29
N PRO A 884 -41.54 -27.33 16.41
CA PRO A 884 -42.23 -26.94 17.64
C PRO A 884 -43.27 -27.97 18.07
N ASN A 885 -43.20 -28.45 19.32
CA ASN A 885 -44.12 -29.48 19.82
C ASN A 885 -44.64 -29.15 21.22
N ALA A 886 -45.84 -29.64 21.54
CA ALA A 886 -46.44 -29.50 22.87
C ALA A 886 -45.69 -30.34 23.91
N GLU A 887 -45.20 -31.53 23.52
CA GLU A 887 -44.27 -32.30 24.33
C GLU A 887 -42.83 -31.85 24.03
N VAL A 888 -42.13 -31.39 25.07
CA VAL A 888 -40.77 -30.83 24.95
C VAL A 888 -39.80 -31.93 24.50
N VAL A 889 -39.18 -31.72 23.33
CA VAL A 889 -38.20 -32.66 22.75
C VAL A 889 -36.97 -32.74 23.64
N GLN A 890 -36.70 -33.90 24.25
CA GLN A 890 -35.59 -34.06 25.20
C GLN A 890 -34.24 -34.41 24.55
N LEU A 891 -34.26 -34.92 23.31
CA LEU A 891 -33.08 -35.35 22.57
C LEU A 891 -33.26 -35.06 21.08
N ILE A 892 -32.22 -34.54 20.44
CA ILE A 892 -32.14 -34.40 18.98
C ILE A 892 -31.83 -35.78 18.37
N SER A 893 -32.28 -36.02 17.14
CA SER A 893 -32.06 -37.31 16.48
C SER A 893 -30.55 -37.61 16.43
N PRO A 894 -30.11 -38.85 16.75
CA PRO A 894 -28.69 -39.21 16.70
C PRO A 894 -28.05 -38.98 15.32
N GLN A 895 -28.85 -39.05 14.25
CA GLN A 895 -28.40 -38.74 12.89
C GLN A 895 -28.01 -37.27 12.74
N VAL A 896 -28.88 -36.36 13.19
CA VAL A 896 -28.62 -34.91 13.14
C VAL A 896 -27.47 -34.53 14.06
N VAL A 897 -27.39 -35.12 15.26
CA VAL A 897 -26.24 -34.92 16.17
C VAL A 897 -24.94 -35.36 15.53
N ASN A 898 -24.91 -36.54 14.92
CA ASN A 898 -23.72 -37.03 14.21
C ASN A 898 -23.37 -36.16 13.00
N GLU A 899 -24.35 -35.63 12.26
CA GLU A 899 -24.09 -34.68 11.17
C GLU A 899 -23.46 -33.39 11.69
N ILE A 900 -23.99 -32.81 12.77
CA ILE A 900 -23.42 -31.62 13.43
C ILE A 900 -22.00 -31.90 13.90
N VAL A 901 -21.78 -33.02 14.59
CA VAL A 901 -20.46 -33.44 15.08
C VAL A 901 -19.51 -33.69 13.92
N GLN A 902 -19.92 -34.37 12.84
CA GLN A 902 -19.09 -34.60 11.65
C GLN A 902 -18.73 -33.30 10.92
N TYR A 903 -19.65 -32.34 10.84
CA TYR A 903 -19.36 -31.03 10.27
C TYR A 903 -18.42 -30.20 11.14
N ASN A 904 -18.31 -30.52 12.44
CA ASN A 904 -17.28 -29.99 13.34
C ASN A 904 -15.96 -30.81 13.33
N GLU A 905 -16.02 -32.14 13.21
CA GLU A 905 -14.91 -33.11 13.27
C GLU A 905 -14.04 -33.14 12.01
N GLY A 906 -14.37 -32.36 10.97
CA GLY A 906 -13.40 -31.94 9.95
C GLY A 906 -12.20 -31.17 10.53
N VAL A 907 -12.20 -30.90 11.84
CA VAL A 907 -11.13 -30.34 12.63
C VAL A 907 -10.94 -31.18 13.90
N SER A 908 -10.01 -32.13 13.89
CA SER A 908 -9.04 -32.45 14.96
C SER A 908 -8.71 -33.95 15.03
N ASP A 909 -7.40 -34.25 15.17
CA ASP A 909 -6.93 -35.44 15.87
C ASP A 909 -5.83 -35.01 16.86
N VAL A 910 -5.81 -35.70 18.00
CA VAL A 910 -5.32 -35.24 19.30
C VAL A 910 -3.79 -35.36 19.47
N THR A 911 -3.11 -34.31 19.97
CA THR A 911 -2.22 -34.32 21.17
C THR A 911 -1.42 -33.01 21.33
N ASP A 912 -1.33 -32.55 22.58
CA ASP A 912 -0.49 -31.48 23.16
C ASP A 912 -0.78 -30.00 22.88
N ARG A 913 -1.55 -29.42 23.83
CA ARG A 913 -1.90 -27.99 24.00
C ARG A 913 -2.67 -27.41 22.82
N HIS A 914 -3.47 -26.37 23.06
CA HIS A 914 -4.38 -25.81 22.07
C HIS A 914 -3.62 -25.15 20.91
N VAL A 915 -3.16 -25.97 19.97
CA VAL A 915 -2.37 -25.58 18.79
C VAL A 915 -3.24 -25.72 17.54
N PHE A 916 -3.37 -24.64 16.79
CA PHE A 916 -4.04 -24.63 15.50
C PHE A 916 -3.03 -24.96 14.39
N VAL A 917 -3.14 -26.13 13.78
CA VAL A 917 -2.19 -26.57 12.74
C VAL A 917 -2.69 -26.20 11.34
N MET A 918 -1.93 -25.36 10.64
CA MET A 918 -2.16 -24.97 9.25
C MET A 918 -1.46 -25.95 8.29
N GLU A 919 -2.01 -27.15 8.12
CA GLU A 919 -1.54 -28.14 7.11
C GLU A 919 -2.31 -28.05 5.78
N HIS A 920 -3.59 -27.72 5.83
CA HIS A 920 -4.47 -27.63 4.65
C HIS A 920 -5.15 -26.27 4.50
N THR A 921 -4.96 -25.38 5.47
CA THR A 921 -5.62 -24.07 5.58
C THR A 921 -4.73 -22.99 4.98
N ARG A 922 -5.24 -22.26 3.97
CA ARG A 922 -4.51 -21.16 3.32
C ARG A 922 -4.60 -19.84 4.05
N SER A 923 -5.65 -19.64 4.85
CA SER A 923 -5.86 -18.38 5.57
C SER A 923 -6.39 -18.66 6.98
N ALA A 924 -5.85 -17.97 7.97
CA ALA A 924 -6.24 -18.14 9.37
C ALA A 924 -6.44 -16.76 10.02
N SER A 925 -7.60 -16.56 10.66
CA SER A 925 -7.90 -15.33 11.42
C SER A 925 -7.48 -15.51 12.87
N LEU A 926 -6.65 -14.60 13.38
CA LEU A 926 -6.17 -14.64 14.77
C LEU A 926 -7.34 -14.58 15.77
N MET A 927 -8.33 -13.72 15.54
CA MET A 927 -9.51 -13.60 16.41
C MET A 927 -10.32 -14.89 16.47
N LYS A 928 -10.55 -15.54 15.32
CA LYS A 928 -11.28 -16.83 15.26
C LYS A 928 -10.52 -17.96 15.97
N ILE A 929 -9.20 -17.94 15.91
CA ILE A 929 -8.34 -18.95 16.53
C ILE A 929 -8.29 -18.72 18.05
N GLU A 930 -8.18 -17.48 18.50
CA GLU A 930 -8.15 -17.11 19.92
C GLU A 930 -9.50 -17.39 20.61
N ASN A 931 -10.63 -17.02 19.97
CA ASN A 931 -11.97 -17.30 20.48
C ASN A 931 -12.25 -18.82 20.63
N LYS A 932 -11.57 -19.66 19.85
CA LYS A 932 -11.63 -21.13 19.97
C LYS A 932 -10.70 -21.70 21.06
N GLY A 933 -9.98 -20.85 21.78
CA GLY A 933 -9.09 -21.20 22.88
C GLY A 933 -7.71 -21.69 22.44
N TYR A 934 -7.32 -21.48 21.18
CA TYR A 934 -5.96 -21.79 20.71
C TYR A 934 -4.97 -20.72 21.15
N THR A 935 -3.77 -21.17 21.55
CA THR A 935 -2.68 -20.31 22.05
C THR A 935 -1.45 -20.33 21.15
N SER A 936 -1.47 -21.17 20.11
CA SER A 936 -0.38 -21.24 19.13
C SER A 936 -0.90 -21.67 17.76
N ILE A 937 -0.31 -21.12 16.70
CA ILE A 937 -0.50 -21.55 15.33
C ILE A 937 0.74 -22.32 14.91
N VAL A 938 0.57 -23.50 14.32
CA VAL A 938 1.66 -24.26 13.71
C VAL A 938 1.48 -24.30 12.19
N VAL A 939 2.40 -23.69 11.45
CA VAL A 939 2.44 -23.77 9.98
C VAL A 939 3.27 -24.99 9.59
N ALA A 940 2.75 -25.81 8.68
CA ALA A 940 3.40 -27.04 8.26
C ALA A 940 3.40 -27.20 6.73
N GLN A 941 4.41 -27.89 6.21
CA GLN A 941 4.59 -28.12 4.78
C GLN A 941 3.44 -28.97 4.21
N LYS A 942 2.83 -28.52 3.11
CA LYS A 942 1.82 -29.32 2.39
C LYS A 942 2.49 -30.21 1.35
N ALA A 943 2.01 -31.45 1.20
CA ALA A 943 2.45 -32.34 0.13
C ALA A 943 1.91 -31.88 -1.24
N GLY A 944 2.80 -31.50 -2.16
CA GLY A 944 2.51 -31.32 -3.59
C GLY A 944 1.75 -30.04 -4.01
N GLY A 945 2.13 -28.86 -3.51
CA GLY A 945 1.55 -27.58 -3.95
C GLY A 945 2.32 -26.33 -3.49
N ASP A 946 1.79 -25.14 -3.79
CA ASP A 946 2.25 -23.83 -3.30
C ASP A 946 1.94 -23.69 -1.79
N ASN A 947 2.99 -23.45 -0.98
CA ASN A 947 2.91 -23.32 0.48
C ASN A 947 2.74 -21.88 0.93
N THR A 948 1.87 -21.13 0.26
CA THR A 948 1.49 -19.79 0.68
C THR A 948 0.39 -19.87 1.74
N VAL A 949 0.66 -19.36 2.94
CA VAL A 949 -0.29 -19.24 4.05
C VAL A 949 -0.46 -17.78 4.45
N ARG A 950 -1.68 -17.38 4.77
CA ARG A 950 -2.04 -16.02 5.19
C ARG A 950 -2.57 -16.05 6.62
N ILE A 951 -2.05 -15.17 7.47
CA ILE A 951 -2.51 -14.98 8.85
C ILE A 951 -3.01 -13.55 8.95
N VAL A 952 -4.30 -13.40 9.26
CA VAL A 952 -5.00 -12.11 9.28
C VAL A 952 -5.41 -11.78 10.71
N GLY A 953 -5.05 -10.58 11.18
CA GLY A 953 -5.58 -10.00 12.40
C GLY A 953 -6.48 -8.79 12.11
N ALA A 954 -7.17 -8.31 13.14
CA ALA A 954 -7.93 -7.07 13.06
C ALA A 954 -7.06 -5.86 13.42
N HIS A 955 -7.40 -4.69 12.87
CA HIS A 955 -6.68 -3.45 13.13
C HIS A 955 -6.66 -3.12 14.63
N GLY A 956 -5.46 -3.06 15.22
CA GLY A 956 -5.28 -2.70 16.64
C GLY A 956 -5.55 -3.84 17.62
N TYR A 957 -5.90 -5.03 17.14
CA TYR A 957 -6.08 -6.21 17.97
C TYR A 957 -4.73 -6.78 18.43
N ASN A 958 -4.62 -7.11 19.72
CA ASN A 958 -3.46 -7.79 20.27
C ASN A 958 -3.88 -9.21 20.63
N SER A 959 -3.40 -10.21 19.91
CA SER A 959 -3.68 -11.62 20.23
C SER A 959 -2.68 -12.16 21.23
N ASP A 960 -3.10 -13.13 22.05
CA ASP A 960 -2.22 -13.94 22.90
C ASP A 960 -1.73 -15.23 22.22
N ILE A 961 -1.65 -15.20 20.88
CA ILE A 961 -1.24 -16.34 20.06
C ILE A 961 0.23 -16.22 19.65
N SER A 962 0.95 -17.33 19.77
CA SER A 962 2.29 -17.52 19.19
C SER A 962 2.24 -18.21 17.82
N LEU A 963 3.20 -17.95 16.95
CA LEU A 963 3.36 -18.65 15.66
C LEU A 963 4.57 -19.59 15.72
N ARG A 964 4.41 -20.83 15.27
CA ARG A 964 5.49 -21.79 15.08
C ARG A 964 5.47 -22.32 13.65
N VAL A 965 6.63 -22.40 13.01
CA VAL A 965 6.79 -23.00 11.68
C VAL A 965 7.47 -24.35 11.84
N LYS A 966 6.90 -25.44 11.32
CA LYS A 966 7.52 -26.77 11.39
C LYS A 966 8.82 -26.81 10.58
N ASP A 967 9.72 -27.69 11.02
CA ASP A 967 10.98 -27.98 10.33
C ASP A 967 10.75 -28.35 8.86
N GLY A 968 11.67 -27.92 7.98
CA GLY A 968 11.61 -28.22 6.55
C GLY A 968 10.60 -27.41 5.74
N PHE A 969 9.84 -26.48 6.36
CA PHE A 969 8.89 -25.62 5.66
C PHE A 969 9.59 -24.73 4.62
N THR A 970 9.09 -24.74 3.39
CA THR A 970 9.53 -23.88 2.28
C THR A 970 8.32 -23.22 1.65
N GLY A 971 8.18 -21.90 1.80
CA GLY A 971 6.98 -21.19 1.35
C GLY A 971 6.87 -19.74 1.79
N THR A 972 5.69 -19.16 1.56
CA THR A 972 5.39 -17.76 1.89
C THR A 972 4.40 -17.67 3.05
N ILE A 973 4.71 -16.87 4.06
CA ILE A 973 3.81 -16.56 5.17
C ILE A 973 3.43 -15.08 5.05
N VAL A 974 2.17 -14.82 4.69
CA VAL A 974 1.62 -13.46 4.62
C VAL A 974 1.06 -13.08 5.97
N LEU A 975 1.57 -12.01 6.57
CA LEU A 975 1.08 -11.44 7.82
C LEU A 975 0.33 -10.15 7.49
N GLN A 976 -0.97 -10.12 7.78
CA GLN A 976 -1.83 -8.98 7.51
C GLN A 976 -2.47 -8.49 8.81
N ASN A 977 -2.05 -7.33 9.30
CA ASN A 977 -2.51 -6.79 10.59
C ASN A 977 -2.38 -7.80 11.76
N ALA A 978 -1.37 -8.67 11.73
CA ALA A 978 -1.21 -9.78 12.65
C ALA A 978 -0.38 -9.37 13.88
N SER A 979 -0.93 -9.54 15.09
CA SER A 979 -0.21 -9.31 16.34
C SER A 979 -0.04 -10.62 17.10
N PHE A 980 1.20 -11.07 17.29
CA PHE A 980 1.56 -12.26 18.06
C PHE A 980 2.06 -11.88 19.46
N SER A 981 1.77 -12.71 20.45
CA SER A 981 2.33 -12.56 21.80
C SER A 981 2.79 -13.91 22.36
N SER A 982 3.77 -13.85 23.27
CA SER A 982 4.30 -15.02 23.95
C SER A 982 4.83 -14.66 25.33
N ASP A 983 4.97 -15.69 26.17
CA ASP A 983 5.63 -15.54 27.47
C ASP A 983 7.08 -15.07 27.33
N ARG A 984 7.61 -14.47 28.40
CA ARG A 984 9.02 -14.03 28.45
C ARG A 984 9.95 -15.21 28.14
N ASN A 985 10.96 -14.97 27.29
CA ASN A 985 11.91 -15.98 26.78
C ASN A 985 11.32 -17.04 25.84
N VAL A 986 10.04 -16.96 25.49
CA VAL A 986 9.44 -17.81 24.45
C VAL A 986 9.30 -16.96 23.18
N PRO A 987 9.74 -17.43 21.99
CA PRO A 987 9.57 -16.68 20.75
C PRO A 987 8.09 -16.45 20.42
N SER A 988 7.77 -15.26 19.90
CA SER A 988 6.42 -14.97 19.38
C SER A 988 6.25 -15.56 17.98
N ILE A 989 7.34 -15.64 17.21
CA ILE A 989 7.42 -16.40 15.96
C ILE A 989 8.62 -17.33 16.05
N ASP A 990 8.39 -18.64 16.01
CA ASP A 990 9.38 -19.70 16.17
C ASP A 990 9.58 -20.44 14.84
N CYS A 991 10.65 -20.11 14.09
CA CYS A 991 10.96 -20.81 12.85
C CYS A 991 11.63 -22.15 13.14
N GLY A 992 11.15 -23.23 12.52
CA GLY A 992 11.77 -24.55 12.60
C GLY A 992 13.11 -24.63 11.88
N GLU A 993 13.80 -25.75 12.09
CA GLU A 993 15.08 -26.08 11.45
C GLU A 993 14.89 -26.41 9.96
N ASN A 994 15.89 -26.12 9.13
CA ASN A 994 15.92 -26.37 7.69
C ASN A 994 14.75 -25.71 6.92
N THR A 995 14.33 -24.53 7.34
CA THR A 995 13.21 -23.79 6.70
C THR A 995 13.72 -22.74 5.69
N ASP A 996 12.95 -22.46 4.64
CA ASP A 996 13.18 -21.33 3.71
C ASP A 996 11.87 -20.53 3.56
N ILE A 997 11.79 -19.41 4.28
CA ILE A 997 10.54 -18.69 4.54
C ILE A 997 10.59 -17.30 3.92
N HIS A 998 9.56 -16.96 3.16
CA HIS A 998 9.27 -15.59 2.74
C HIS A 998 8.17 -15.01 3.61
N ILE A 999 8.50 -14.09 4.52
CA ILE A 999 7.51 -13.38 5.35
C ILE A 999 7.08 -12.13 4.58
N LEU A 1000 5.86 -12.12 4.08
CA LEU A 1000 5.26 -10.98 3.39
C LEU A 1000 4.44 -10.14 4.39
N LEU A 1001 4.88 -8.91 4.63
CA LEU A 1001 4.25 -7.99 5.56
C LEU A 1001 3.21 -7.12 4.84
N GLU A 1002 1.98 -7.14 5.31
CA GLU A 1002 0.87 -6.28 4.89
C GLU A 1002 0.23 -5.60 6.12
N GLY A 1003 -0.12 -4.32 6.03
CA GLY A 1003 -0.72 -3.58 7.16
C GLY A 1003 0.21 -3.42 8.36
N LYS A 1004 -0.32 -3.44 9.59
CA LYS A 1004 0.45 -3.24 10.83
C LYS A 1004 0.57 -4.53 11.64
N ASN A 1005 1.76 -5.11 11.67
CA ASN A 1005 2.03 -6.36 12.37
C ASN A 1005 2.83 -6.13 13.66
N SER A 1006 2.68 -7.00 14.66
CA SER A 1006 3.47 -6.90 15.89
C SER A 1006 3.80 -8.23 16.56
N CYS A 1007 4.91 -8.26 17.30
CA CYS A 1007 5.31 -9.32 18.21
C CYS A 1007 5.57 -8.74 19.60
N LYS A 1008 4.99 -9.32 20.65
CA LYS A 1008 5.15 -8.87 22.04
C LYS A 1008 5.58 -10.00 22.96
N GLY A 1009 6.51 -9.70 23.86
CA GLY A 1009 7.02 -10.63 24.86
C GLY A 1009 8.26 -11.37 24.36
N GLY A 1010 8.13 -12.08 23.24
CA GLY A 1010 9.23 -12.76 22.55
C GLY A 1010 9.61 -12.12 21.21
N GLY A 1011 10.81 -12.46 20.74
CA GLY A 1011 11.26 -12.11 19.39
C GLY A 1011 10.86 -13.11 18.32
N ILE A 1012 11.42 -12.92 17.13
CA ILE A 1012 11.33 -13.84 15.99
C ILE A 1012 12.58 -14.70 15.98
N LYS A 1013 12.43 -16.01 16.23
CA LYS A 1013 13.53 -16.97 16.27
C LYS A 1013 13.79 -17.57 14.89
N ILE A 1014 15.06 -17.60 14.50
CA ILE A 1014 15.56 -18.08 13.21
C ILE A 1014 16.78 -18.98 13.48
N PRO A 1015 16.64 -20.32 13.39
CA PRO A 1015 17.74 -21.25 13.60
C PRO A 1015 18.86 -21.14 12.57
N GLU A 1016 20.05 -21.67 12.90
CA GLU A 1016 21.24 -21.66 12.03
C GLU A 1016 21.00 -22.34 10.66
N SER A 1017 20.19 -23.38 10.63
CA SER A 1017 19.92 -24.16 9.41
C SER A 1017 18.87 -23.53 8.47
N SER A 1018 18.32 -22.36 8.83
CA SER A 1018 17.13 -21.80 8.19
C SER A 1018 17.40 -20.48 7.46
N ARG A 1019 16.53 -20.12 6.52
CA ARG A 1019 16.57 -18.88 5.76
C ARG A 1019 15.23 -18.16 5.87
N VAL A 1020 15.27 -16.86 6.18
CA VAL A 1020 14.08 -16.02 6.26
C VAL A 1020 14.32 -14.73 5.47
N THR A 1021 13.39 -14.44 4.56
CA THR A 1021 13.36 -13.20 3.80
C THR A 1021 12.11 -12.41 4.18
N PHE A 1022 12.28 -11.21 4.73
CA PHE A 1022 11.19 -10.25 4.95
C PHE A 1022 10.97 -9.42 3.69
N ALA A 1023 9.73 -9.35 3.22
CA ALA A 1023 9.30 -8.61 2.03
C ALA A 1023 7.92 -7.96 2.27
N GLY A 1024 7.48 -7.10 1.34
CA GLY A 1024 6.18 -6.42 1.43
C GLY A 1024 6.29 -4.97 1.87
N ASN A 1025 5.16 -4.29 2.02
CA ASN A 1025 5.05 -2.86 2.33
C ASN A 1025 4.39 -2.56 3.69
N GLY A 1026 4.04 -3.61 4.45
CA GLY A 1026 3.50 -3.48 5.80
C GLY A 1026 4.57 -3.28 6.86
N ASP A 1027 4.15 -2.73 8.00
CA ASP A 1027 5.00 -2.48 9.16
C ASP A 1027 5.08 -3.72 10.06
N MET A 1028 6.21 -3.88 10.77
CA MET A 1028 6.39 -4.89 11.80
C MET A 1028 6.99 -4.26 13.06
N LYS A 1029 6.31 -4.41 14.20
CA LYS A 1029 6.77 -3.93 15.51
C LYS A 1029 7.11 -5.10 16.45
N VAL A 1030 8.36 -5.23 16.87
CA VAL A 1030 8.82 -6.26 17.81
C VAL A 1030 9.15 -5.63 19.16
N GLN A 1031 8.53 -6.10 20.24
CA GLN A 1031 8.77 -5.61 21.60
C GLN A 1031 9.16 -6.75 22.54
N VAL A 1032 10.40 -6.73 23.03
CA VAL A 1032 10.96 -7.79 23.89
C VAL A 1032 11.43 -7.21 25.21
N ASN A 1033 10.92 -7.75 26.32
CA ASN A 1033 11.34 -7.37 27.66
C ASN A 1033 11.73 -8.63 28.45
N SER A 1034 13.02 -8.93 28.46
CA SER A 1034 13.56 -10.13 29.11
C SER A 1034 15.02 -9.95 29.53
N SER A 1035 15.49 -10.72 30.51
CA SER A 1035 16.90 -10.73 30.93
C SER A 1035 17.83 -11.05 29.77
N THR A 1036 17.49 -12.06 28.97
CA THR A 1036 18.17 -12.41 27.72
C THR A 1036 17.20 -12.21 26.57
N TYR A 1037 17.60 -11.47 25.54
CA TYR A 1037 16.70 -11.10 24.44
C TYR A 1037 17.34 -11.26 23.07
N TYR A 1038 16.48 -11.51 22.09
CA TYR A 1038 16.73 -11.29 20.67
C TYR A 1038 15.44 -10.69 20.08
N GLY A 1039 15.54 -9.64 19.26
CA GLY A 1039 14.37 -9.10 18.54
C GLY A 1039 14.05 -9.97 17.33
N ILE A 1040 14.96 -10.03 16.36
CA ILE A 1040 14.90 -10.90 15.17
C ILE A 1040 16.24 -11.62 15.02
N GLY A 1041 16.24 -12.94 15.13
CA GLY A 1041 17.43 -13.76 14.98
C GLY A 1041 17.43 -14.94 15.94
N ASN A 1042 18.42 -15.10 16.80
CA ASN A 1042 18.48 -16.26 17.71
C ASN A 1042 19.07 -15.89 19.09
N ASP A 1043 19.00 -16.84 20.02
CA ASP A 1043 19.51 -16.63 21.38
C ASP A 1043 21.02 -16.37 21.44
N VAL A 1044 21.47 -15.90 22.62
CA VAL A 1044 22.86 -15.49 22.86
C VAL A 1044 23.86 -16.65 22.83
N GLU A 1045 23.41 -17.91 22.83
CA GLU A 1045 24.27 -19.10 22.81
C GLU A 1045 24.30 -19.79 21.43
N SER A 1046 23.55 -19.26 20.46
CA SER A 1046 23.29 -19.88 19.17
C SER A 1046 23.63 -18.97 18.00
N LYS A 1047 23.77 -19.56 16.81
CA LYS A 1047 23.82 -18.86 15.54
C LYS A 1047 22.40 -18.69 14.97
N HIS A 1048 22.17 -17.61 14.24
CA HIS A 1048 21.04 -17.54 13.34
C HIS A 1048 21.45 -17.95 11.93
N GLY A 1049 20.48 -18.37 11.11
CA GLY A 1049 20.71 -18.72 9.72
C GLY A 1049 20.81 -17.49 8.81
N ILE A 1050 20.23 -17.55 7.61
CA ILE A 1050 20.26 -16.43 6.66
C ILE A 1050 19.05 -15.53 6.88
N ILE A 1051 19.28 -14.29 7.29
CA ILE A 1051 18.24 -13.26 7.44
C ILE A 1051 18.42 -12.22 6.34
N ARG A 1052 17.38 -12.01 5.52
CA ARG A 1052 17.38 -10.99 4.48
C ARG A 1052 16.19 -10.07 4.62
N PHE A 1053 16.42 -8.77 4.56
CA PHE A 1053 15.34 -7.78 4.53
C PHE A 1053 15.29 -7.10 3.17
N LYS A 1054 14.15 -7.23 2.48
CA LYS A 1054 13.83 -6.69 1.15
C LYS A 1054 12.44 -6.04 1.13
N GLN A 1055 12.09 -5.35 2.21
CA GLN A 1055 10.75 -4.83 2.47
C GLN A 1055 10.75 -3.28 2.45
N ASP A 1056 9.59 -2.68 2.17
CA ASP A 1056 9.41 -1.23 1.99
C ASP A 1056 8.82 -0.51 3.22
N GLY A 1057 8.12 -1.23 4.10
CA GLY A 1057 7.53 -0.71 5.34
C GLY A 1057 8.55 -0.46 6.46
N ALA A 1058 8.05 -0.10 7.65
CA ALA A 1058 8.90 0.12 8.82
C ALA A 1058 9.03 -1.13 9.70
N ILE A 1059 10.26 -1.51 10.07
CA ILE A 1059 10.53 -2.51 11.10
C ILE A 1059 11.00 -1.81 12.36
N SER A 1060 10.13 -1.75 13.37
CA SER A 1060 10.44 -1.13 14.66
C SER A 1060 10.75 -2.21 15.71
N ILE A 1061 11.90 -2.14 16.37
CA ILE A 1061 12.34 -3.13 17.36
C ILE A 1061 12.67 -2.42 18.67
N ASP A 1062 11.97 -2.78 19.75
CA ASP A 1062 12.20 -2.26 21.09
C ASP A 1062 12.58 -3.42 22.02
N VAL A 1063 13.85 -3.43 22.43
CA VAL A 1063 14.41 -4.47 23.30
C VAL A 1063 14.88 -3.87 24.63
N ASN A 1064 14.49 -4.52 25.72
CA ASN A 1064 14.89 -4.16 27.07
C ASN A 1064 15.37 -5.39 27.85
N GLY A 1065 16.61 -5.37 28.35
CA GLY A 1065 17.15 -6.51 29.07
C GLY A 1065 18.59 -6.40 29.58
N VAL A 1066 19.15 -7.54 30.02
CA VAL A 1066 20.51 -7.61 30.58
C VAL A 1066 21.55 -7.93 29.51
N LYS A 1067 21.27 -8.89 28.62
CA LYS A 1067 22.18 -9.29 27.54
C LYS A 1067 21.39 -9.72 26.30
N GLY A 1068 21.66 -9.13 25.13
CA GLY A 1068 20.95 -9.56 23.92
C GLY A 1068 21.29 -8.80 22.65
N THR A 1069 20.56 -9.12 21.57
CA THR A 1069 20.67 -8.47 20.25
C THR A 1069 19.30 -7.97 19.78
N ALA A 1070 19.18 -6.85 19.07
CA ALA A 1070 17.90 -6.45 18.47
C ALA A 1070 17.70 -7.18 17.13
N ILE A 1071 18.70 -7.15 16.24
CA ILE A 1071 18.76 -7.96 15.02
C ILE A 1071 20.09 -8.73 15.02
N GLY A 1072 20.01 -10.06 15.09
CA GLY A 1072 21.17 -10.95 15.08
C GLY A 1072 21.11 -12.07 16.13
N ALA A 1073 22.27 -12.56 16.54
CA ALA A 1073 22.39 -13.62 17.54
C ALA A 1073 23.74 -13.57 18.26
N GLY A 1074 23.87 -14.31 19.36
CA GLY A 1074 25.11 -14.30 20.13
C GLY A 1074 26.31 -14.82 19.33
N LYS A 1075 26.19 -15.98 18.67
CA LYS A 1075 27.28 -16.61 17.90
C LYS A 1075 27.30 -16.26 16.41
N GLY A 1076 26.59 -15.21 16.01
CA GLY A 1076 26.58 -14.68 14.64
C GLY A 1076 25.57 -15.36 13.71
N GLY A 1077 25.79 -15.20 12.40
CA GLY A 1077 24.92 -15.67 11.33
C GLY A 1077 25.08 -14.82 10.07
N GLN A 1078 24.27 -15.07 9.03
CA GLN A 1078 24.32 -14.27 7.80
C GLN A 1078 23.18 -13.25 7.78
N LEU A 1079 23.50 -11.97 7.86
CA LEU A 1079 22.52 -10.89 7.89
C LEU A 1079 22.73 -9.95 6.70
N ARG A 1080 21.67 -9.67 5.94
CA ARG A 1080 21.67 -8.67 4.86
C ARG A 1080 20.45 -7.78 4.96
N ILE A 1081 20.67 -6.48 5.07
CA ILE A 1081 19.63 -5.47 5.04
C ILE A 1081 19.77 -4.74 3.71
N GLU A 1082 18.85 -5.04 2.77
CA GLU A 1082 18.95 -4.56 1.39
C GLU A 1082 18.01 -3.39 1.07
N LYS A 1083 16.96 -3.18 1.87
CA LYS A 1083 16.01 -2.06 1.75
C LYS A 1083 15.17 -1.91 3.03
N GLY A 1084 14.56 -0.74 3.22
CA GLY A 1084 13.48 -0.50 4.18
C GLY A 1084 13.83 0.51 5.27
N ARG A 1085 12.87 0.81 6.14
CA ARG A 1085 13.05 1.67 7.31
C ARG A 1085 13.16 0.84 8.59
N TYR A 1086 14.12 1.17 9.46
CA TYR A 1086 14.36 0.46 10.73
C TYR A 1086 14.41 1.45 11.89
N ASP A 1087 13.53 1.30 12.87
CA ASP A 1087 13.55 2.10 14.11
C ASP A 1087 13.92 1.16 15.27
N ILE A 1088 15.15 1.23 15.79
CA ILE A 1088 15.68 0.28 16.77
C ILE A 1088 15.98 0.97 18.09
N CYS A 1089 15.32 0.53 19.16
CA CYS A 1089 15.56 0.97 20.53
C CYS A 1089 16.18 -0.18 21.34
N VAL A 1090 17.40 0.01 21.83
CA VAL A 1090 18.10 -0.95 22.69
C VAL A 1090 18.28 -0.34 24.07
N ASN A 1091 17.64 -0.92 25.08
CA ASN A 1091 17.74 -0.50 26.47
C ASN A 1091 18.32 -1.63 27.32
N GLY A 1092 19.27 -1.35 28.21
CA GLY A 1092 19.75 -2.41 29.12
C GLY A 1092 21.18 -2.31 29.65
N GLU A 1093 21.72 -3.47 30.02
CA GLU A 1093 23.12 -3.58 30.48
C GLU A 1093 24.08 -3.89 29.33
N ASN A 1094 23.88 -4.97 28.58
CA ASN A 1094 24.76 -5.39 27.49
C ASN A 1094 23.92 -5.61 26.22
N GLY A 1095 24.13 -4.80 25.19
CA GLY A 1095 23.26 -4.81 24.01
C GLY A 1095 24.00 -4.76 22.69
N VAL A 1096 23.44 -5.42 21.68
CA VAL A 1096 23.79 -5.21 20.28
C VAL A 1096 22.56 -4.79 19.50
N ALA A 1097 22.59 -3.68 18.75
CA ALA A 1097 21.42 -3.31 17.93
C ALA A 1097 21.37 -4.18 16.67
N VAL A 1098 22.45 -4.21 15.88
CA VAL A 1098 22.55 -5.01 14.67
C VAL A 1098 23.91 -5.71 14.64
N GLY A 1099 23.91 -7.04 14.66
CA GLY A 1099 25.14 -7.84 14.56
C GLY A 1099 25.22 -8.99 15.57
N SER A 1100 26.37 -9.16 16.24
CA SER A 1100 26.58 -10.31 17.12
C SER A 1100 27.40 -10.00 18.37
N ILE A 1101 27.44 -10.94 19.32
CA ILE A 1101 28.19 -10.77 20.57
C ILE A 1101 29.56 -11.46 20.46
N ASP A 1102 29.59 -12.72 20.05
CA ASP A 1102 30.75 -13.62 20.14
C ASP A 1102 31.13 -14.18 18.75
N SER A 1103 30.95 -13.41 17.67
CA SER A 1103 31.26 -13.86 16.31
C SER A 1103 31.67 -12.76 15.34
N LEU A 1104 32.34 -13.18 14.27
CA LEU A 1104 32.70 -12.32 13.14
C LEU A 1104 31.42 -11.81 12.47
N VAL A 1105 31.40 -10.52 12.15
CA VAL A 1105 30.27 -9.89 11.46
C VAL A 1105 30.72 -9.45 10.08
N ASP A 1106 30.03 -9.91 9.03
CA ASP A 1106 30.05 -9.35 7.66
C ASP A 1106 28.65 -8.78 7.40
N LEU A 1107 28.51 -7.47 7.58
CA LEU A 1107 27.22 -6.79 7.54
C LEU A 1107 27.12 -5.88 6.33
N LYS A 1108 26.05 -6.05 5.55
CA LYS A 1108 25.73 -5.21 4.39
C LYS A 1108 24.44 -4.45 4.65
N LEU A 1109 24.55 -3.13 4.77
CA LEU A 1109 23.46 -2.17 4.95
C LEU A 1109 23.30 -1.37 3.65
N LEU A 1110 22.38 -1.81 2.80
CA LEU A 1110 22.16 -1.25 1.47
C LEU A 1110 20.78 -0.59 1.40
N GLN A 1111 20.68 0.60 0.81
CA GLN A 1111 19.41 1.25 0.44
C GLN A 1111 18.36 1.33 1.57
N CYS A 1112 18.80 1.58 2.81
CA CYS A 1112 17.91 1.64 3.98
C CYS A 1112 17.96 2.98 4.73
N ASP A 1113 16.95 3.21 5.55
CA ASP A 1113 16.91 4.32 6.52
C ASP A 1113 16.84 3.74 7.93
N MET A 1114 17.78 4.09 8.80
CA MET A 1114 17.90 3.54 10.14
C MET A 1114 17.92 4.64 11.20
N ASP A 1115 17.01 4.55 12.17
CA ASP A 1115 17.02 5.35 13.39
C ASP A 1115 17.30 4.43 14.58
N ILE A 1116 18.48 4.57 15.21
CA ILE A 1116 18.93 3.72 16.31
C ILE A 1116 19.09 4.54 17.58
N GLN A 1117 18.29 4.22 18.59
CA GLN A 1117 18.45 4.68 19.96
C GLN A 1117 19.11 3.58 20.79
N PHE A 1118 20.37 3.79 21.17
CA PHE A 1118 21.18 2.83 21.92
C PHE A 1118 21.43 3.34 23.35
N ASP A 1119 20.65 2.85 24.31
CA ASP A 1119 20.70 3.20 25.73
C ASP A 1119 21.08 1.96 26.57
N ALA A 1120 22.19 1.30 26.21
CA ALA A 1120 22.76 0.19 26.96
C ALA A 1120 24.06 0.59 27.68
N ALA A 1121 24.28 0.03 28.88
CA ALA A 1121 25.49 0.32 29.65
C ALA A 1121 26.77 -0.07 28.89
N ASN A 1122 26.78 -1.23 28.22
CA ASN A 1122 27.87 -1.68 27.37
C ASN A 1122 27.36 -2.33 26.07
N GLY A 1123 28.20 -2.32 25.04
CA GLY A 1123 27.95 -3.11 23.83
C GLY A 1123 28.24 -2.36 22.53
N VAL A 1124 27.54 -2.73 21.46
CA VAL A 1124 27.79 -2.21 20.12
C VAL A 1124 26.48 -1.92 19.40
N ALA A 1125 26.27 -0.73 18.86
CA ALA A 1125 25.03 -0.49 18.11
C ALA A 1125 25.03 -1.26 16.78
N ILE A 1126 26.07 -1.14 15.96
CA ILE A 1126 26.22 -1.91 14.71
C ILE A 1126 27.59 -2.60 14.68
N GLY A 1127 27.62 -3.94 14.68
CA GLY A 1127 28.87 -4.71 14.59
C GLY A 1127 28.96 -5.87 15.57
N SER A 1128 30.15 -6.10 16.13
CA SER A 1128 30.43 -7.26 17.00
C SER A 1128 31.01 -6.85 18.35
N VAL A 1129 30.60 -7.50 19.44
CA VAL A 1129 31.18 -7.20 20.76
C VAL A 1129 32.59 -7.75 20.87
N ASN A 1130 32.80 -9.06 20.68
CA ASN A 1130 34.05 -9.73 21.06
C ASN A 1130 34.92 -10.18 19.87
N GLU A 1131 34.50 -9.97 18.63
CA GLU A 1131 35.17 -10.47 17.42
C GLU A 1131 35.24 -9.39 16.34
N HIS A 1132 35.91 -9.66 15.21
CA HIS A 1132 36.05 -8.72 14.09
C HIS A 1132 34.71 -8.33 13.45
N ALA A 1133 34.59 -7.09 12.97
CA ALA A 1133 33.45 -6.65 12.17
C ALA A 1133 33.87 -5.98 10.87
N ASP A 1134 33.38 -6.52 9.74
CA ASP A 1134 33.40 -5.91 8.41
C ASP A 1134 31.99 -5.38 8.10
N ILE A 1135 31.87 -4.06 7.97
CA ILE A 1135 30.59 -3.35 7.88
C ILE A 1135 30.60 -2.50 6.62
N ASN A 1136 29.68 -2.79 5.71
CA ASN A 1136 29.51 -2.06 4.46
C ASN A 1136 28.17 -1.30 4.45
N ILE A 1137 28.24 0.03 4.37
CA ILE A 1137 27.10 0.95 4.40
C ILE A 1137 27.04 1.68 3.06
N ARG A 1138 26.01 1.39 2.25
CA ARG A 1138 25.88 1.95 0.89
C ARG A 1138 24.49 2.45 0.57
N ASN A 1139 24.38 3.68 0.05
CA ASN A 1139 23.09 4.31 -0.29
C ASN A 1139 22.12 4.33 0.90
N THR A 1140 22.64 4.55 2.10
CA THR A 1140 21.92 4.33 3.36
C THR A 1140 21.96 5.61 4.21
N SER A 1141 20.87 5.88 4.92
CA SER A 1141 20.77 6.91 5.95
C SER A 1141 20.79 6.27 7.33
N ILE A 1142 21.64 6.74 8.25
CA ILE A 1142 21.69 6.27 9.64
C ILE A 1142 21.70 7.47 10.59
N ALA A 1143 20.65 7.59 11.39
CA ALA A 1143 20.64 8.41 12.59
C ALA A 1143 20.87 7.53 13.81
N LEU A 1144 21.86 7.84 14.63
CA LEU A 1144 22.19 7.05 15.81
C LEU A 1144 22.40 7.94 17.02
N ARG A 1145 21.59 7.72 18.07
CA ARG A 1145 21.70 8.39 19.37
C ARG A 1145 22.09 7.36 20.42
N GLY A 1146 23.27 7.54 21.01
CA GLY A 1146 23.85 6.59 21.96
C GLY A 1146 24.06 7.20 23.35
N SER A 1147 23.68 6.46 24.38
CA SER A 1147 24.05 6.75 25.77
C SER A 1147 24.43 5.49 26.54
N GLY A 1148 25.56 5.50 27.24
CA GLY A 1148 26.07 4.30 27.90
C GLY A 1148 27.38 4.51 28.64
N ARG A 1149 27.89 3.46 29.29
CA ARG A 1149 29.18 3.47 29.99
C ARG A 1149 30.33 3.11 29.03
N ARG A 1150 30.29 1.94 28.38
CA ARG A 1150 31.34 1.47 27.46
C ARG A 1150 30.76 0.87 26.18
N TYR A 1151 30.71 1.63 25.09
CA TYR A 1151 30.08 1.13 23.85
C TYR A 1151 30.68 1.72 22.57
N VAL A 1152 30.46 1.01 21.45
CA VAL A 1152 30.85 1.43 20.11
C VAL A 1152 29.61 1.63 19.25
N ALA A 1153 29.48 2.73 18.54
CA ALA A 1153 28.33 2.96 17.67
C ALA A 1153 28.42 2.07 16.41
N VAL A 1154 29.56 2.06 15.71
CA VAL A 1154 29.80 1.18 14.56
C VAL A 1154 31.19 0.55 14.65
N GLY A 1155 31.28 -0.78 14.70
CA GLY A 1155 32.54 -1.52 14.74
C GLY A 1155 32.60 -2.56 15.86
N THR A 1156 33.64 -2.55 16.69
CA THR A 1156 33.84 -3.60 17.70
C THR A 1156 34.25 -3.10 19.07
N LEU A 1157 33.75 -3.76 20.13
CA LEU A 1157 34.14 -3.41 21.50
C LEU A 1157 35.42 -4.13 21.92
N ASP A 1158 35.33 -5.41 22.26
CA ASP A 1158 36.43 -6.26 22.72
C ASP A 1158 37.05 -7.13 21.60
N GLY A 1159 36.69 -6.89 20.33
CA GLY A 1159 37.21 -7.60 19.15
C GLY A 1159 38.64 -7.23 18.73
N ASP A 1160 39.18 -7.96 17.75
CA ASP A 1160 40.56 -7.79 17.24
C ASP A 1160 40.71 -6.74 16.13
N GLY A 1161 39.61 -6.09 15.73
CA GLY A 1161 39.58 -4.98 14.79
C GLY A 1161 38.23 -4.78 14.11
N SER A 1162 38.16 -3.74 13.28
CA SER A 1162 36.99 -3.47 12.43
C SER A 1162 37.39 -2.86 11.09
N ARG A 1163 36.59 -3.13 10.07
CA ARG A 1163 36.60 -2.43 8.79
C ARG A 1163 35.21 -1.87 8.54
N VAL A 1164 35.12 -0.57 8.29
CA VAL A 1164 33.86 0.13 8.05
C VAL A 1164 33.98 0.91 6.74
N ASP A 1165 33.25 0.48 5.71
CA ASP A 1165 33.17 1.12 4.39
C ASP A 1165 31.82 1.84 4.27
N ILE A 1166 31.87 3.18 4.16
CA ILE A 1166 30.72 4.07 4.05
C ILE A 1166 30.78 4.74 2.68
N CYS A 1167 29.85 4.38 1.79
CA CYS A 1167 29.82 4.92 0.43
C CYS A 1167 28.43 5.46 0.06
N ARG A 1168 28.34 6.70 -0.44
CA ARG A 1168 27.05 7.33 -0.83
C ARG A 1168 26.00 7.28 0.28
N ALA A 1169 26.39 7.60 1.50
CA ALA A 1169 25.56 7.44 2.70
C ALA A 1169 25.48 8.74 3.50
N HIS A 1170 24.42 8.87 4.31
CA HIS A 1170 24.28 9.93 5.30
C HIS A 1170 24.29 9.33 6.71
N ILE A 1171 25.21 9.78 7.56
CA ILE A 1171 25.38 9.27 8.92
C ILE A 1171 25.35 10.45 9.90
N ASP A 1172 24.43 10.45 10.85
CA ASP A 1172 24.39 11.41 11.97
C ASP A 1172 24.42 10.67 13.31
N MET A 1173 25.52 10.79 14.02
CA MET A 1173 25.74 10.17 15.33
C MET A 1173 25.81 11.22 16.45
N GLY A 1174 25.04 10.99 17.51
CA GLY A 1174 25.10 11.75 18.76
C GLY A 1174 25.36 10.82 19.93
N LEU A 1175 26.58 10.80 20.44
CA LEU A 1175 27.06 9.82 21.41
C LEU A 1175 27.46 10.47 22.72
N LYS A 1176 27.05 9.87 23.83
CA LYS A 1176 27.43 10.28 25.17
C LYS A 1176 27.81 9.08 26.03
N GLY A 1177 28.87 9.16 26.82
CA GLY A 1177 29.22 8.08 27.75
C GLY A 1177 30.54 8.27 28.48
N ASP A 1178 30.94 7.28 29.28
CA ASP A 1178 32.24 7.32 29.96
C ASP A 1178 33.38 6.95 28.97
N SER A 1179 33.16 5.90 28.16
CA SER A 1179 34.10 5.34 27.19
C SER A 1179 33.37 4.91 25.92
N CYS A 1180 33.28 5.79 24.93
CA CYS A 1180 32.44 5.61 23.75
C CYS A 1180 33.22 5.88 22.46
N ILE A 1181 32.98 5.04 21.45
CA ILE A 1181 33.63 5.16 20.13
C ILE A 1181 32.54 5.37 19.09
N GLY A 1182 32.72 6.35 18.20
CA GLY A 1182 31.84 6.51 17.05
C GLY A 1182 31.99 5.35 16.08
N ILE A 1183 33.09 5.35 15.32
CA ILE A 1183 33.37 4.32 14.32
C ILE A 1183 34.75 3.72 14.60
N GLY A 1184 34.84 2.40 14.73
CA GLY A 1184 36.10 1.70 14.88
C GLY A 1184 36.10 0.67 16.00
N SER A 1185 37.20 0.55 16.74
CA SER A 1185 37.34 -0.52 17.72
C SER A 1185 38.00 -0.09 19.03
N ASP A 1186 37.64 -0.74 20.15
CA ASP A 1186 38.34 -0.49 21.42
C ASP A 1186 39.73 -1.13 21.42
N HIS A 1187 39.88 -2.27 20.75
CA HIS A 1187 41.15 -2.96 20.56
C HIS A 1187 41.34 -3.33 19.09
N GLY A 1188 42.59 -3.55 18.68
CA GLY A 1188 42.86 -4.02 17.30
C GLY A 1188 43.02 -2.92 16.26
N LYS A 1189 43.07 -3.32 14.99
CA LYS A 1189 43.14 -2.38 13.85
C LYS A 1189 41.72 -1.91 13.51
N ALA A 1190 41.51 -0.59 13.42
CA ALA A 1190 40.24 -0.01 13.01
C ALA A 1190 40.42 0.75 11.69
N GLU A 1191 39.81 0.27 10.61
CA GLU A 1191 39.89 0.89 9.29
C GLU A 1191 38.53 1.48 8.91
N THR A 1192 38.48 2.79 8.67
CA THR A 1192 37.27 3.50 8.29
C THR A 1192 37.49 4.19 6.95
N ILE A 1193 36.66 3.85 5.97
CA ILE A 1193 36.67 4.38 4.62
C ILE A 1193 35.35 5.12 4.39
N ILE A 1194 35.42 6.38 3.99
CA ILE A 1194 34.26 7.25 3.74
C ILE A 1194 34.39 7.84 2.35
N GLU A 1195 33.51 7.43 1.44
CA GLU A 1195 33.52 7.79 0.02
C GLU A 1195 32.16 8.37 -0.40
N ASP A 1196 32.14 9.54 -1.05
CA ASP A 1196 30.90 10.19 -1.53
C ASP A 1196 29.80 10.32 -0.47
N ALA A 1197 30.16 10.47 0.81
CA ALA A 1197 29.25 10.37 1.94
C ALA A 1197 29.32 11.59 2.87
N ASN A 1198 28.22 11.84 3.59
CA ASN A 1198 28.13 12.89 4.60
C ASN A 1198 27.98 12.26 5.98
N THR A 1199 29.01 12.43 6.81
CA THR A 1199 29.11 11.83 8.14
C THR A 1199 29.29 12.92 9.20
N ARG A 1200 28.35 13.02 10.13
CA ARG A 1200 28.41 13.88 11.31
C ARG A 1200 28.51 13.03 12.56
N ILE A 1201 29.52 13.26 13.38
CA ILE A 1201 29.71 12.52 14.64
C ILE A 1201 29.94 13.53 15.77
N THR A 1202 29.03 13.53 16.73
CA THR A 1202 29.18 14.29 17.98
C THR A 1202 29.40 13.32 19.13
N VAL A 1203 30.50 13.49 19.87
CA VAL A 1203 30.88 12.59 20.96
C VAL A 1203 31.18 13.38 22.24
N LEU A 1204 30.61 12.94 23.36
CA LEU A 1204 30.81 13.56 24.67
C LEU A 1204 31.13 12.51 25.75
N GLY A 1205 32.30 12.59 26.36
CA GLY A 1205 32.69 11.65 27.42
C GLY A 1205 34.17 11.67 27.79
N GLU A 1206 34.55 11.14 28.96
CA GLU A 1206 35.93 11.24 29.47
C GLU A 1206 36.95 10.50 28.58
N GLN A 1207 36.63 9.26 28.18
CA GLN A 1207 37.47 8.35 27.40
C GLN A 1207 36.86 8.04 26.02
N CYS A 1208 36.23 9.02 25.37
CA CYS A 1208 35.57 8.82 24.07
C CYS A 1208 36.35 9.43 22.89
N PHE A 1209 36.18 8.92 21.67
CA PHE A 1209 36.69 9.54 20.43
C PHE A 1209 35.75 9.20 19.25
N ALA A 1210 35.86 9.93 18.15
CA ALA A 1210 34.91 9.80 17.03
C ALA A 1210 35.24 8.62 16.12
N ILE A 1211 36.49 8.49 15.68
CA ILE A 1211 36.89 7.44 14.74
C ILE A 1211 38.25 6.85 15.17
N GLY A 1212 38.45 5.54 14.99
CA GLY A 1212 39.77 4.90 15.10
C GLY A 1212 39.83 3.78 16.13
N SER A 1213 41.01 3.55 16.69
CA SER A 1213 41.25 2.48 17.68
C SER A 1213 41.92 3.01 18.93
N ARG A 1214 41.48 2.57 20.12
CA ARG A 1214 42.08 3.02 21.39
C ARG A 1214 43.56 2.60 21.51
N ASP A 1215 43.96 1.54 20.81
CA ASP A 1215 45.36 1.10 20.72
C ASP A 1215 46.22 2.03 19.83
N GLY A 1216 45.63 3.06 19.21
CA GLY A 1216 46.31 3.96 18.27
C GLY A 1216 46.52 3.36 16.88
N ARG A 1217 45.85 2.25 16.55
CA ARG A 1217 45.92 1.54 15.27
C ARG A 1217 44.72 1.83 14.37
N GLY A 1218 44.27 3.09 14.38
CA GLY A 1218 43.19 3.58 13.51
C GLY A 1218 43.73 3.98 12.14
N ILE A 1219 42.93 3.77 11.09
CA ILE A 1219 43.14 4.27 9.74
C ILE A 1219 41.84 4.95 9.30
N LEU A 1220 41.94 6.19 8.83
CA LEU A 1220 40.82 6.95 8.29
C LEU A 1220 41.14 7.38 6.87
N SER A 1221 40.35 6.90 5.91
CA SER A 1221 40.38 7.34 4.52
C SER A 1221 39.07 8.05 4.18
N GLY A 1222 39.15 9.32 3.79
CA GLY A 1222 38.02 10.11 3.31
C GLY A 1222 38.28 10.55 1.87
N VAL A 1223 37.33 10.31 0.97
CA VAL A 1223 37.43 10.69 -0.45
C VAL A 1223 36.09 11.26 -0.89
N ASN A 1224 36.04 12.49 -1.41
CA ASN A 1224 34.78 13.11 -1.84
C ASN A 1224 33.70 13.14 -0.74
N ALA A 1225 34.13 13.33 0.51
CA ALA A 1225 33.29 13.16 1.69
C ALA A 1225 33.18 14.45 2.51
N ASP A 1226 32.01 14.67 3.09
CA ASP A 1226 31.77 15.71 4.10
C ASP A 1226 31.81 15.05 5.49
N LEU A 1227 32.86 15.31 6.28
CA LEU A 1227 33.03 14.74 7.61
C LEU A 1227 33.07 15.85 8.66
N SER A 1228 32.09 15.85 9.56
CA SER A 1228 31.98 16.82 10.66
C SER A 1228 32.06 16.11 12.00
N ILE A 1229 33.21 16.22 12.67
CA ILE A 1229 33.48 15.62 13.98
C ILE A 1229 33.51 16.71 15.06
N SER A 1230 32.75 16.48 16.13
CA SER A 1230 32.76 17.32 17.33
C SER A 1230 32.90 16.44 18.58
N VAL A 1231 34.10 16.42 19.16
CA VAL A 1231 34.43 15.61 20.35
C VAL A 1231 34.71 16.50 21.56
N LYS A 1232 34.15 16.12 22.71
CA LYS A 1232 34.48 16.68 24.02
C LYS A 1232 34.90 15.56 24.97
N ASN A 1233 36.19 15.52 25.32
CA ASN A 1233 36.75 14.43 26.12
C ASN A 1233 37.94 14.83 27.00
N GLY A 1234 38.31 13.92 27.92
CA GLY A 1234 39.44 14.08 28.84
C GLY A 1234 40.79 13.63 28.25
N ILE A 1235 40.77 12.72 27.26
CA ILE A 1235 41.98 12.22 26.60
C ILE A 1235 42.56 13.14 25.52
N ASN A 1236 41.80 14.17 25.13
CA ASN A 1236 42.18 15.14 24.11
C ASN A 1236 42.55 14.49 22.75
N VAL A 1237 41.68 13.59 22.29
CA VAL A 1237 41.80 12.88 20.99
C VAL A 1237 40.44 12.93 20.27
N ASP A 1238 40.38 13.41 19.04
CA ASP A 1238 39.18 13.37 18.19
C ASP A 1238 39.17 12.12 17.31
N VAL A 1239 40.26 11.85 16.60
CA VAL A 1239 40.51 10.65 15.80
C VAL A 1239 41.68 9.87 16.41
N ALA A 1240 41.44 8.63 16.80
CA ALA A 1240 42.44 7.74 17.39
C ALA A 1240 43.20 6.97 16.29
N ALA A 1241 43.98 7.72 15.51
CA ALA A 1241 44.86 7.25 14.44
C ALA A 1241 46.17 8.07 14.43
N ALA A 1242 47.24 7.53 13.86
CA ALA A 1242 48.42 8.36 13.59
C ALA A 1242 48.12 9.31 12.43
N GLU A 1243 48.76 10.49 12.40
CA GLU A 1243 48.50 11.48 11.34
C GLU A 1243 48.83 10.95 9.93
N ASP A 1244 49.83 10.06 9.81
CA ASP A 1244 50.18 9.40 8.55
C ASP A 1244 49.13 8.36 8.09
N ASP A 1245 48.26 7.91 9.01
CA ASP A 1245 47.16 6.96 8.76
C ASP A 1245 45.81 7.68 8.54
N ILE A 1246 45.83 9.03 8.50
CA ILE A 1246 44.68 9.86 8.16
C ILE A 1246 44.89 10.41 6.75
N SER A 1247 44.08 9.94 5.80
CA SER A 1247 44.09 10.38 4.41
C SER A 1247 42.75 11.01 4.05
N LEU A 1248 42.70 12.34 3.92
CA LEU A 1248 41.50 13.08 3.59
C LEU A 1248 41.70 13.77 2.25
N ILE A 1249 40.93 13.40 1.24
CA ILE A 1249 41.11 13.81 -0.16
C ILE A 1249 39.79 14.38 -0.68
N ASN A 1250 39.83 15.61 -1.21
CA ASN A 1250 38.72 16.28 -1.89
C ASN A 1250 37.40 16.22 -1.09
N GLY A 1251 37.18 17.10 -0.11
CA GLY A 1251 35.96 17.08 0.70
C GLY A 1251 35.94 18.16 1.77
N ARG A 1252 34.84 18.33 2.52
CA ARG A 1252 34.79 19.27 3.65
C ARG A 1252 34.96 18.53 4.95
N TYR A 1253 36.10 18.75 5.59
CA TYR A 1253 36.44 18.12 6.85
C TYR A 1253 36.48 19.17 7.95
N MET A 1254 35.68 18.97 8.99
CA MET A 1254 35.64 19.86 10.14
C MET A 1254 35.80 19.04 11.42
N PHE A 1255 36.87 19.34 12.16
CA PHE A 1255 37.20 18.66 13.40
C PHE A 1255 37.23 19.65 14.56
N MET A 1256 36.40 19.40 15.56
CA MET A 1256 36.31 20.21 16.77
C MET A 1256 36.59 19.33 17.98
N LEU A 1257 37.66 19.63 18.71
CA LEU A 1257 38.04 18.93 19.94
C LEU A 1257 38.03 19.91 21.12
N ASN A 1258 37.23 19.64 22.15
CA ASN A 1258 37.17 20.46 23.36
C ASN A 1258 36.91 21.96 23.08
N ASN A 1259 36.00 22.25 22.13
CA ASN A 1259 35.68 23.58 21.60
C ASN A 1259 36.83 24.30 20.86
N ARG A 1260 37.84 23.58 20.39
CA ARG A 1260 38.93 24.10 19.55
C ARG A 1260 38.92 23.39 18.21
N SER A 1261 39.19 24.13 17.14
CA SER A 1261 39.37 23.54 15.81
C SER A 1261 40.70 22.78 15.77
N ILE A 1262 40.68 21.56 15.24
CA ILE A 1262 41.87 20.75 14.93
C ILE A 1262 42.03 20.72 13.41
N GLU A 1263 43.26 20.85 12.94
CA GLU A 1263 43.60 20.71 11.51
C GLU A 1263 44.29 19.37 11.30
N HIS A 1264 43.66 18.49 10.53
CA HIS A 1264 44.30 17.32 9.95
C HIS A 1264 44.72 17.62 8.51
N LYS A 1265 45.74 16.95 8.00
CA LYS A 1265 46.25 17.20 6.65
C LYS A 1265 45.23 16.76 5.59
N VAL A 1266 44.54 17.73 5.00
CA VAL A 1266 43.66 17.52 3.84
C VAL A 1266 44.48 17.72 2.56
N ILE A 1267 44.45 16.71 1.69
CA ILE A 1267 45.07 16.78 0.38
C ILE A 1267 43.96 17.20 -0.60
N GLU A 1268 43.87 18.49 -0.89
CA GLU A 1268 43.12 18.98 -2.04
C GLU A 1268 43.89 18.57 -3.29
N LYS A 1269 43.35 17.60 -4.01
CA LYS A 1269 43.88 17.20 -5.27
C LYS A 1269 42.91 17.68 -6.37
N TYR A 1270 43.28 18.80 -7.00
CA TYR A 1270 42.48 19.55 -7.96
C TYR A 1270 42.25 18.81 -9.27
#